data_AF-A0A931BPG5-F1
#
_entry.id   AF-A0A931BPG5-F1
#
_cell.length_a   1.000
_cell.length_b   1.000
_cell.length_c   1.000
_cell.angle_alpha   90.00
_cell.angle_beta   90.00
_cell.angle_gamma   90.00
#
_symmetry.space_group_name_H-M   'P 1'
#
loop_
_entity.id
_entity.type
_entity.pdbx_description
1 polymer ?
#
loop_
_entity_poly.entity_id
_entity_poly.type
_entity_poly.pdbx_seq_one_letter_code
_entity_poly.pdbx_strand_id
1 'polypeptide(L)'
;MPRPASAAGSIVATKGGEELRFVREERWRPAEVKQDVIGGDVLRTNAIGNLAILFADQTQIRVGRNSTLTVNDVAGANNATTHLDLQSGNLWARAARGGTGVDVKTPAAVAAIRGTDWSLTVDASGKTALVVLEGTVELKNAQGAVTVRQGEGAVAAIGQAPTKFVLVNSDDREQMLFYLTLRDVFTSISLSPLTGPALRAERARIEAIPAERRKVEDWLSLAEIASYFDGRAVAAKALAEARRLSLNPTQRARADVVEGTLAGAQRRWREAATLFAGAERGGLDSKRRINAAYGRYIAQSLADPKRVYPEPPLDPREPEAALAHAYIVAFREDLNAASKVIKAAEKRFPNNARIAVLSAQLALALNRREEMRAAIERARRIDPDDPNVILTYGSIKADIDGEVEGGLAELRRATIVAPGNTDLWNGIGLFESSKDRTLAAEEAFRRAIAEDPESPVPYANLAILLLDQSRVDEAGALIDKALAIDPAFSVGSIALGRYLLQKGETAKGLEAILAGSTANPAYSQGLLLTAIAYYQNGDVELADQALDNADRLDPNDPVVSVTRTAIALDQYQADQAIVSAREAVRRYRQRGGDFAGLAVNREAGSYPAQAYRFLNLDEWARYYGDRVFDPFTASSYFDEAAARRPSIFATRPTISSAQGDDIDLTTYTLMIQGLFFDPLAVSSRIGRVDLLRRPFIDTEFGGSVLVRNNRIGWEADASVQGFSNEPVPTSFSLSAARALFDGDTSLDRENASNASFFIGTAPSAADRFLIFGAASSVEPGLAKFDTRTRFFAGTQDLTSMQAGAGWSHSFGDRNVLTGAVYATRGIDRRYSNAVSADLFPLFVSAEQWQRNRNEGLVAALGHTLGFGDFTVRYGIEGQTGRTLGWTSGTSRTYNAATGAFDSNVIDERPDSTFQAARLFADAFWRPSDRFEIQAGVEGDFVDIESRPSENSIAPRIGIGVSPLDGQWLRAAYRRDGLLPLNFTLSPVTTVGLVPNNLPISLGGRTDTMALRWDAEWSPHVFTAVEYQRQDVRGLDIPVVNTFDSIAIEKGHIERLSATANVWLGHGFGVFGTVGTLSSDVRSGDTLGADIPFLSGRFARAGITFADPSRLKIAVAATFVGDRKGNLAGLKLDDYWTADASITWETPDRRLLLGLTFLNLLDQDYELAPGIRGTGRTFAATMKARF
;
A
#
# COMPACT_ATOMS: atom_id res chain seq x y z
N MET A 1 38.11 -4.78 28.41
CA MET A 1 39.31 -4.92 27.56
C MET A 1 38.84 -5.37 26.19
N PRO A 2 39.37 -4.80 25.09
CA PRO A 2 39.05 -5.28 23.75
C PRO A 2 39.49 -6.76 23.63
N ARG A 3 38.59 -7.61 23.13
CA ARG A 3 38.83 -9.05 22.97
C ARG A 3 39.47 -9.27 21.60
N PRO A 4 40.54 -10.08 21.48
CA PRO A 4 41.36 -10.15 20.25
C PRO A 4 40.72 -10.92 19.08
N ALA A 5 39.62 -11.64 19.32
CA ALA A 5 38.89 -12.38 18.28
C ALA A 5 37.71 -11.56 17.74
N SER A 6 37.36 -11.74 16.47
CA SER A 6 36.17 -11.14 15.88
C SER A 6 34.90 -11.61 16.59
N ALA A 7 33.93 -10.71 16.71
CA ALA A 7 32.60 -11.05 17.22
C ALA A 7 31.99 -12.15 16.33
N ALA A 8 31.62 -13.26 16.95
CA ALA A 8 30.90 -14.36 16.34
C ALA A 8 29.39 -14.05 16.28
N GLY A 9 28.88 -13.24 17.21
CA GLY A 9 27.51 -12.74 17.25
C GLY A 9 27.35 -11.68 18.34
N SER A 10 26.13 -11.18 18.50
CA SER A 10 25.78 -10.20 19.53
C SER A 10 24.53 -10.61 20.31
N ILE A 11 24.52 -10.34 21.61
CA ILE A 11 23.34 -10.52 22.45
C ILE A 11 22.35 -9.39 22.15
N VAL A 12 21.17 -9.72 21.60
CA VAL A 12 20.17 -8.73 21.15
C VAL A 12 19.01 -8.54 22.12
N ALA A 13 18.80 -9.48 23.05
CA ALA A 13 17.85 -9.32 24.16
C ALA A 13 18.24 -10.14 25.39
N THR A 14 17.91 -9.62 26.57
CA THR A 14 18.07 -10.26 27.88
C THR A 14 16.84 -9.97 28.75
N LYS A 15 16.39 -10.91 29.60
CA LYS A 15 15.20 -10.74 30.46
C LYS A 15 15.49 -10.72 31.96
N GLY A 16 16.66 -11.21 32.36
CA GLY A 16 17.16 -11.21 33.72
C GLY A 16 17.60 -12.59 34.20
N GLY A 17 18.87 -12.74 34.58
CA GLY A 17 19.44 -13.99 35.10
C GLY A 17 20.33 -14.73 34.11
N GLU A 18 20.74 -14.02 33.07
CA GLU A 18 21.67 -14.46 32.06
C GLU A 18 23.08 -14.05 32.43
N GLU A 19 23.99 -15.00 32.29
CA GLU A 19 25.40 -14.78 32.53
C GLU A 19 26.23 -15.29 31.36
N LEU A 20 27.32 -14.59 31.11
CA LEU A 20 28.31 -14.92 30.10
C LEU A 20 29.65 -15.17 30.80
N ARG A 21 30.31 -16.26 30.40
CA ARG A 21 31.68 -16.57 30.77
C ARG A 21 32.55 -16.49 29.53
N PHE A 22 33.50 -15.57 29.55
CA PHE A 22 34.43 -15.40 28.44
C PHE A 22 35.39 -16.59 28.32
N VAL A 23 35.76 -16.92 27.09
CA VAL A 23 36.79 -17.91 26.80
C VAL A 23 38.06 -17.59 27.60
N ARG A 24 38.64 -18.62 28.25
CA ARG A 24 39.81 -18.52 29.15
C ARG A 24 39.61 -17.72 30.45
N GLU A 25 38.37 -17.36 30.80
CA GLU A 25 38.02 -16.87 32.13
C GLU A 25 37.21 -17.90 32.93
N GLU A 26 37.40 -17.90 34.25
CA GLU A 26 36.64 -18.77 35.18
C GLU A 26 35.38 -18.08 35.73
N ARG A 27 35.31 -16.74 35.68
CA ARG A 27 34.26 -15.96 36.34
C ARG A 27 33.08 -15.67 35.40
N TRP A 28 31.87 -15.94 35.90
CA TRP A 28 30.62 -15.53 35.26
C TRP A 28 30.35 -14.03 35.45
N ARG A 29 29.95 -13.36 34.36
CA ARG A 29 29.58 -11.94 34.31
C ARG A 29 28.11 -11.81 33.87
N PRO A 30 27.39 -10.75 34.24
CA PRO A 30 26.06 -10.52 33.68
C PRO A 30 26.17 -10.36 32.15
N ALA A 31 25.21 -10.93 31.43
CA ALA A 31 25.07 -10.65 30.00
C ALA A 31 24.42 -9.28 29.79
N GLU A 32 24.87 -8.53 28.78
CA GLU A 32 24.35 -7.21 28.42
C GLU A 32 23.88 -7.20 26.96
N VAL A 33 22.86 -6.39 26.66
CA VAL A 33 22.40 -6.18 25.27
C VAL A 33 23.49 -5.43 24.49
N LYS A 34 23.72 -5.82 23.23
CA LYS A 34 24.84 -5.42 22.36
C LYS A 34 26.21 -5.94 22.81
N GLN A 35 26.25 -6.95 23.67
CA GLN A 35 27.50 -7.60 24.05
C GLN A 35 27.95 -8.62 22.99
N ASP A 36 29.20 -8.49 22.55
CA ASP A 36 29.81 -9.42 21.59
C ASP A 36 30.08 -10.79 22.22
N VAL A 37 29.72 -11.83 21.47
CA VAL A 37 29.99 -13.24 21.75
C VAL A 37 31.08 -13.72 20.79
N ILE A 38 32.07 -14.48 21.26
CA ILE A 38 33.12 -15.09 20.41
C ILE A 38 33.21 -16.60 20.62
N GLY A 39 33.91 -17.30 19.72
CA GLY A 39 34.20 -18.73 19.87
C GLY A 39 34.90 -19.07 21.19
N GLY A 40 34.39 -20.09 21.87
CA GLY A 40 34.77 -20.57 23.20
C GLY A 40 34.01 -19.93 24.37
N ASP A 41 33.10 -18.99 24.13
CA ASP A 41 32.27 -18.40 25.17
C ASP A 41 31.16 -19.34 25.64
N VAL A 42 30.83 -19.27 26.93
CA VAL A 42 29.73 -20.03 27.51
C VAL A 42 28.69 -19.08 28.07
N LEU A 43 27.44 -19.24 27.62
CA LEU A 43 26.27 -18.53 28.09
C LEU A 43 25.45 -19.45 28.98
N ARG A 44 24.92 -18.92 30.07
CA ARG A 44 23.95 -19.64 30.91
C ARG A 44 22.78 -18.77 31.30
N THR A 45 21.63 -19.40 31.50
CA THR A 45 20.44 -18.79 32.05
C THR A 45 20.00 -19.54 33.30
N ASN A 46 19.46 -18.81 34.29
CA ASN A 46 18.82 -19.40 35.46
C ASN A 46 17.30 -19.61 35.21
N ALA A 47 16.53 -19.83 36.27
CA ALA A 47 15.08 -20.07 36.19
C ALA A 47 14.24 -18.86 35.75
N ILE A 48 14.85 -17.66 35.67
CA ILE A 48 14.21 -16.42 35.22
C ILE A 48 14.87 -15.87 33.94
N GLY A 49 16.02 -16.41 33.52
CA GLY A 49 16.78 -15.93 32.38
C GLY A 49 16.30 -16.44 31.03
N ASN A 50 16.35 -15.57 30.02
CA ASN A 50 16.18 -15.88 28.61
C ASN A 50 16.98 -14.85 27.80
N LEU A 51 17.85 -15.31 26.91
CA LEU A 51 18.61 -14.43 26.02
C LEU A 51 18.38 -14.76 24.56
N ALA A 52 18.55 -13.74 23.73
CA ALA A 52 18.52 -13.83 22.28
C ALA A 52 19.90 -13.42 21.73
N ILE A 53 20.40 -14.17 20.75
CA ILE A 53 21.69 -13.95 20.08
C ILE A 53 21.44 -13.92 18.58
N LEU A 54 21.95 -12.88 17.93
CA LEU A 54 22.08 -12.81 16.48
C LEU A 54 23.54 -13.07 16.12
N PHE A 55 23.81 -14.16 15.39
CA PHE A 55 25.15 -14.49 14.92
C PHE A 55 25.50 -13.75 13.63
N ALA A 56 26.81 -13.66 13.34
CA ALA A 56 27.33 -12.96 12.16
C ALA A 56 26.88 -13.62 10.83
N ASP A 57 26.57 -14.91 10.85
CA ASP A 57 25.98 -15.67 9.74
C ASP A 57 24.44 -15.55 9.65
N GLN A 58 23.86 -14.59 10.38
CA GLN A 58 22.42 -14.35 10.51
C GLN A 58 21.64 -15.47 11.20
N THR A 59 22.32 -16.47 11.81
CA THR A 59 21.66 -17.45 12.65
C THR A 59 21.05 -16.75 13.88
N GLN A 60 19.75 -16.93 14.07
CA GLN A 60 18.99 -16.36 15.18
C GLN A 60 18.82 -17.42 16.24
N ILE A 61 19.23 -17.16 17.48
CA ILE A 61 19.11 -18.13 18.58
C ILE A 61 18.46 -17.49 19.78
N ARG A 62 17.54 -18.23 20.38
CA ARG A 62 17.02 -17.97 21.72
C ARG A 62 17.38 -19.09 22.66
N VAL A 63 18.01 -18.73 23.76
CA VAL A 63 18.33 -19.66 24.83
C VAL A 63 17.27 -19.53 25.92
N GLY A 64 16.61 -20.65 26.21
CA GLY A 64 15.56 -20.77 27.20
C GLY A 64 16.08 -20.67 28.63
N ARG A 65 15.24 -20.96 29.61
CA ARG A 65 15.59 -20.95 31.05
C ARG A 65 16.45 -22.16 31.41
N ASN A 66 17.19 -22.09 32.51
CA ASN A 66 18.02 -23.18 33.03
C ASN A 66 18.94 -23.82 31.97
N SER A 67 19.41 -23.01 31.04
CA SER A 67 20.10 -23.48 29.84
C SER A 67 21.56 -23.11 29.89
N THR A 68 22.42 -23.97 29.33
CA THR A 68 23.85 -23.69 29.16
C THR A 68 24.24 -23.95 27.72
N LEU A 69 24.65 -22.90 27.03
CA LEU A 69 25.06 -22.92 25.63
C LEU A 69 26.53 -22.53 25.53
N THR A 70 27.35 -23.36 24.89
CA THR A 70 28.72 -22.99 24.50
C THR A 70 28.74 -22.66 23.01
N VAL A 71 29.31 -21.51 22.66
CA VAL A 71 29.57 -21.14 21.27
C VAL A 71 30.96 -21.65 20.95
N ASN A 72 31.11 -22.70 20.15
CA ASN A 72 32.43 -23.27 19.87
C ASN A 72 33.11 -22.50 18.73
N ASP A 73 32.46 -22.49 17.58
CA ASP A 73 32.89 -21.77 16.38
C ASP A 73 31.66 -21.27 15.63
N VAL A 74 31.78 -20.14 14.95
CA VAL A 74 30.69 -19.57 14.15
C VAL A 74 31.20 -19.37 12.75
N ALA A 75 30.39 -19.76 11.79
CA ALA A 75 30.62 -19.58 10.38
C ALA A 75 31.06 -18.13 10.08
N GLY A 76 32.33 -17.93 9.75
CA GLY A 76 32.84 -16.69 9.16
C GLY A 76 32.60 -16.65 7.65
N ALA A 77 33.16 -15.65 6.97
CA ALA A 77 33.05 -15.45 5.51
C ALA A 77 33.60 -16.61 4.62
N ASN A 78 34.10 -17.71 5.21
CA ASN A 78 34.72 -18.84 4.52
C ASN A 78 33.82 -20.10 4.43
N ASN A 79 32.49 -19.98 4.54
CA ASN A 79 31.54 -21.11 4.40
C ASN A 79 31.74 -22.29 5.40
N ALA A 80 32.29 -22.05 6.60
CA ALA A 80 32.39 -23.07 7.65
C ALA A 80 31.07 -23.23 8.41
N THR A 81 30.73 -24.42 8.93
CA THR A 81 29.49 -24.66 9.69
C THR A 81 29.57 -24.04 11.10
N THR A 82 28.48 -23.42 11.57
CA THR A 82 28.39 -22.89 12.94
C THR A 82 28.23 -24.05 13.93
N HIS A 83 29.13 -24.14 14.92
CA HIS A 83 29.19 -25.23 15.89
C HIS A 83 28.83 -24.75 17.30
N LEU A 84 27.79 -25.35 17.88
CA LEU A 84 27.26 -24.99 19.20
C LEU A 84 27.11 -26.23 20.09
N ASP A 85 27.29 -26.07 21.40
CA ASP A 85 27.00 -27.13 22.37
C ASP A 85 25.87 -26.69 23.33
N LEU A 86 24.72 -27.36 23.26
CA LEU A 86 23.65 -27.22 24.26
C LEU A 86 23.82 -28.31 25.32
N GLN A 87 24.33 -27.92 26.49
CA GLN A 87 24.64 -28.86 27.58
C GLN A 87 23.41 -29.24 28.40
N SER A 88 22.50 -28.28 28.60
CA SER A 88 21.24 -28.45 29.35
C SER A 88 20.24 -27.39 28.93
N GLY A 89 18.96 -27.64 29.18
CA GLY A 89 17.87 -26.67 28.97
C GLY A 89 17.37 -26.65 27.53
N ASN A 90 16.88 -25.51 27.07
CA ASN A 90 16.11 -25.40 25.85
C ASN A 90 16.69 -24.31 24.96
N LEU A 91 16.62 -24.50 23.66
CA LEU A 91 16.97 -23.48 22.69
C LEU A 91 16.02 -23.53 21.49
N TRP A 92 15.71 -22.36 20.95
CA TRP A 92 15.06 -22.17 19.66
C TRP A 92 16.05 -21.51 18.73
N ALA A 93 16.05 -21.88 17.46
CA ALA A 93 16.88 -21.21 16.48
C ALA A 93 16.28 -21.22 15.08
N ARG A 94 16.70 -20.22 14.30
CA ARG A 94 16.42 -20.11 12.87
C ARG A 94 17.71 -19.87 12.11
N ALA A 95 17.95 -20.69 11.09
CA ALA A 95 19.08 -20.56 10.17
C ALA A 95 18.60 -20.27 8.75
N ALA A 96 19.39 -19.51 8.01
CA ALA A 96 19.15 -19.17 6.60
C ALA A 96 19.15 -20.41 5.69
N ARG A 97 18.16 -20.53 4.79
CA ARG A 97 18.18 -21.50 3.67
C ARG A 97 19.41 -21.25 2.80
N GLY A 98 20.09 -22.32 2.38
CA GLY A 98 21.35 -22.22 1.63
C GLY A 98 22.57 -21.70 2.41
N GLY A 99 22.42 -21.39 3.71
CA GLY A 99 23.50 -20.89 4.55
C GLY A 99 24.57 -21.93 4.92
N THR A 100 25.54 -21.51 5.74
CA THR A 100 26.72 -22.28 6.16
C THR A 100 26.42 -23.54 7.00
N GLY A 101 25.17 -23.68 7.45
CA GLY A 101 24.69 -24.78 8.28
C GLY A 101 25.01 -24.57 9.76
N VAL A 102 24.20 -25.17 10.63
CA VAL A 102 24.38 -25.13 12.09
C VAL A 102 24.43 -26.55 12.60
N ASP A 103 25.46 -26.90 13.36
CA ASP A 103 25.58 -28.17 14.04
C ASP A 103 25.52 -27.94 15.55
N VAL A 104 24.47 -28.46 16.19
CA VAL A 104 24.27 -28.34 17.64
C VAL A 104 24.47 -29.69 18.30
N LYS A 105 25.52 -29.80 19.10
CA LYS A 105 25.85 -30.99 19.88
C LYS A 105 25.15 -30.92 21.24
N THR A 106 24.57 -32.04 21.62
CA THR A 106 24.00 -32.29 22.94
C THR A 106 24.69 -33.48 23.58
N PRO A 107 24.40 -33.81 24.86
CA PRO A 107 24.93 -35.01 25.49
C PRO A 107 24.55 -36.32 24.77
N ALA A 108 23.40 -36.37 24.09
CA ALA A 108 22.88 -37.60 23.47
C ALA A 108 23.06 -37.69 21.95
N ALA A 109 23.20 -36.56 21.24
CA ALA A 109 23.26 -36.53 19.78
C ALA A 109 23.83 -35.21 19.23
N VAL A 110 24.05 -35.15 17.91
CA VAL A 110 24.32 -33.94 17.15
C VAL A 110 23.15 -33.70 16.20
N ALA A 111 22.59 -32.49 16.26
CA ALA A 111 21.61 -32.01 15.30
C ALA A 111 22.34 -31.23 14.20
N ALA A 112 22.39 -31.78 12.99
CA ALA A 112 22.94 -31.12 11.80
C ALA A 112 21.80 -30.42 11.04
N ILE A 113 21.76 -29.09 11.14
CA ILE A 113 20.69 -28.23 10.64
C ILE A 113 21.13 -27.57 9.34
N ARG A 114 20.24 -27.56 8.34
CA ARG A 114 20.47 -26.92 7.04
C ARG A 114 19.25 -26.06 6.68
N GLY A 115 19.31 -24.76 6.99
CA GLY A 115 18.29 -23.78 6.63
C GLY A 115 16.89 -24.08 7.15
N THR A 116 16.65 -23.86 8.45
CA THR A 116 15.51 -24.45 9.16
C THR A 116 15.15 -23.61 10.40
N ASP A 117 13.88 -23.60 10.77
CA ASP A 117 13.34 -23.09 12.03
C ASP A 117 13.05 -24.30 12.97
N TRP A 118 13.67 -24.34 14.16
CA TRP A 118 13.67 -25.53 15.03
C TRP A 118 13.80 -25.20 16.51
N SER A 119 13.40 -26.15 17.36
CA SER A 119 13.66 -26.12 18.80
C SER A 119 14.32 -27.40 19.29
N LEU A 120 15.13 -27.28 20.33
CA LEU A 120 15.88 -28.38 20.93
C LEU A 120 15.85 -28.26 22.45
N THR A 121 15.63 -29.39 23.11
CA THR A 121 15.56 -29.48 24.56
C THR A 121 16.47 -30.59 25.05
N VAL A 122 17.25 -30.32 26.09
CA VAL A 122 18.09 -31.26 26.81
C VAL A 122 17.63 -31.29 28.27
N ASP A 123 17.01 -32.40 28.67
CA ASP A 123 16.53 -32.57 30.04
C ASP A 123 17.67 -32.90 31.03
N ALA A 124 17.33 -33.01 32.31
CA ALA A 124 18.30 -33.31 33.36
C ALA A 124 19.00 -34.68 33.23
N SER A 125 18.45 -35.60 32.43
CA SER A 125 19.07 -36.90 32.12
C SER A 125 20.03 -36.85 30.93
N GLY A 126 20.13 -35.69 30.25
CA GLY A 126 20.87 -35.52 29.01
C GLY A 126 20.10 -36.00 27.77
N LYS A 127 18.83 -36.39 27.92
CA LYS A 127 17.98 -36.78 26.80
C LYS A 127 17.67 -35.55 25.96
N THR A 128 17.84 -35.69 24.66
CA THR A 128 17.62 -34.64 23.65
C THR A 128 16.28 -34.85 22.96
N ALA A 129 15.51 -33.77 22.81
CA ALA A 129 14.31 -33.70 21.99
C ALA A 129 14.46 -32.56 20.97
N LEU A 130 14.14 -32.83 19.71
CA LEU A 130 14.20 -31.92 18.58
C LEU A 130 12.81 -31.80 17.95
N VAL A 131 12.40 -30.58 17.62
CA VAL A 131 11.19 -30.27 16.84
C VAL A 131 11.59 -29.39 15.65
N VAL A 132 11.09 -29.74 14.46
CA VAL A 132 11.35 -28.97 13.22
C VAL A 132 10.07 -28.27 12.77
N LEU A 133 10.09 -26.94 12.80
CA LEU A 133 8.97 -26.08 12.41
C LEU A 133 8.97 -25.80 10.90
N GLU A 134 10.14 -25.80 10.28
CA GLU A 134 10.34 -25.56 8.85
C GLU A 134 11.69 -26.14 8.41
N GLY A 135 11.78 -26.75 7.22
CA GLY A 135 13.04 -27.29 6.70
C GLY A 135 13.31 -28.74 7.12
N THR A 136 14.58 -29.11 7.27
CA THR A 136 14.99 -30.50 7.58
C THR A 136 16.25 -30.52 8.44
N VAL A 137 16.23 -31.37 9.47
CA VAL A 137 17.35 -31.56 10.40
C VAL A 137 17.69 -33.05 10.49
N GLU A 138 18.98 -33.37 10.45
CA GLU A 138 19.48 -34.71 10.73
C GLU A 138 19.90 -34.79 12.21
N LEU A 139 19.25 -35.65 12.99
CA LEU A 139 19.65 -35.95 14.36
C LEU A 139 20.42 -37.26 14.38
N LYS A 140 21.71 -37.23 14.77
CA LYS A 140 22.59 -38.40 14.72
C LYS A 140 23.45 -38.59 15.96
N ASN A 141 23.76 -39.84 16.27
CA ASN A 141 24.78 -40.23 17.24
C ASN A 141 25.49 -41.51 16.77
N ALA A 142 26.34 -42.10 17.61
CA ALA A 142 27.10 -43.30 17.27
C ALA A 142 26.21 -44.54 17.05
N GLN A 143 24.97 -44.53 17.53
CA GLN A 143 24.02 -45.64 17.45
C GLN A 143 23.09 -45.56 16.23
N GLY A 144 22.97 -44.39 15.59
CA GLY A 144 22.17 -44.21 14.38
C GLY A 144 21.87 -42.74 14.04
N ALA A 145 21.12 -42.52 12.96
CA ALA A 145 20.70 -41.19 12.50
C ALA A 145 19.24 -41.23 12.03
N VAL A 146 18.52 -40.12 12.23
CA VAL A 146 17.17 -39.90 11.69
C VAL A 146 17.05 -38.52 11.06
N THR A 147 16.35 -38.46 9.92
CA THR A 147 15.99 -37.20 9.27
C THR A 147 14.61 -36.74 9.75
N VAL A 148 14.58 -35.56 10.36
CA VAL A 148 13.37 -34.91 10.88
C VAL A 148 13.00 -33.77 9.94
N ARG A 149 11.79 -33.81 9.39
CA ARG A 149 11.25 -32.79 8.48
C ARG A 149 10.25 -31.91 9.21
N GLN A 150 9.79 -30.88 8.52
CA GLN A 150 8.71 -30.00 8.98
C GLN A 150 7.51 -30.77 9.56
N GLY A 151 7.06 -30.37 10.75
CA GLY A 151 5.93 -31.00 11.44
C GLY A 151 6.28 -32.33 12.13
N GLU A 152 7.57 -32.70 12.17
CA GLU A 152 8.05 -33.90 12.84
C GLU A 152 9.01 -33.55 13.99
N GLY A 153 9.19 -34.49 14.91
CA GLY A 153 10.17 -34.39 15.98
C GLY A 153 11.00 -35.66 16.12
N ALA A 154 12.10 -35.58 16.86
CA ALA A 154 12.89 -36.74 17.25
C ALA A 154 13.42 -36.64 18.67
N VAL A 155 13.65 -37.79 19.29
CA VAL A 155 14.27 -37.90 20.62
C VAL A 155 15.48 -38.82 20.57
N ALA A 156 16.51 -38.48 21.33
CA ALA A 156 17.71 -39.30 21.53
C ALA A 156 18.06 -39.34 23.02
N ALA A 157 18.22 -40.54 23.57
CA ALA A 157 18.78 -40.75 24.90
C ALA A 157 20.24 -41.19 24.79
N ILE A 158 21.04 -40.93 25.83
CA ILE A 158 22.45 -41.31 25.86
C ILE A 158 22.58 -42.83 25.63
N GLY A 159 23.33 -43.23 24.60
CA GLY A 159 23.57 -44.62 24.24
C GLY A 159 22.44 -45.32 23.47
N GLN A 160 21.37 -44.61 23.07
CA GLN A 160 20.29 -45.14 22.24
C GLN A 160 20.23 -44.44 20.87
N ALA A 161 19.81 -45.17 19.83
CA ALA A 161 19.61 -44.56 18.51
C ALA A 161 18.47 -43.52 18.56
N PRO A 162 18.58 -42.40 17.82
CA PRO A 162 17.50 -41.42 17.72
C PRO A 162 16.21 -42.05 17.18
N THR A 163 15.06 -41.67 17.73
CA THR A 163 13.75 -42.14 17.28
C THR A 163 12.84 -40.96 16.94
N LYS A 164 12.05 -41.12 15.89
CA LYS A 164 11.23 -40.06 15.29
C LYS A 164 9.77 -40.19 15.73
N PHE A 165 9.07 -39.06 15.85
CA PHE A 165 7.63 -39.00 16.09
C PHE A 165 6.99 -37.90 15.25
N VAL A 166 5.68 -38.04 14.99
CA VAL A 166 4.88 -37.04 14.25
C VAL A 166 4.18 -36.12 15.26
N LEU A 167 4.21 -34.80 15.02
CA LEU A 167 3.45 -33.85 15.84
C LEU A 167 1.98 -33.87 15.41
N VAL A 168 1.10 -34.44 16.24
CA VAL A 168 -0.34 -34.55 15.95
C VAL A 168 -1.08 -33.22 16.19
N ASN A 169 -0.57 -32.38 17.10
CA ASN A 169 -1.04 -31.01 17.35
C ASN A 169 0.16 -30.05 17.22
N SER A 170 0.43 -29.57 16.01
CA SER A 170 1.48 -28.57 15.74
C SER A 170 1.10 -27.14 16.18
N ASP A 171 -0.14 -26.93 16.61
CA ASP A 171 -0.70 -25.62 16.96
C ASP A 171 -0.31 -25.14 18.37
N ASP A 172 0.26 -26.03 19.20
CA ASP A 172 0.91 -25.66 20.45
C ASP A 172 2.22 -24.91 20.11
N ARG A 173 2.08 -23.67 19.62
CA ARG A 173 3.16 -22.72 19.32
C ARG A 173 4.26 -22.87 20.36
N GLU A 174 5.45 -23.27 19.92
CA GLU A 174 6.62 -23.48 20.79
C GLU A 174 6.69 -22.33 21.81
N GLN A 175 6.50 -22.64 23.08
CA GLN A 175 6.22 -21.64 24.13
C GLN A 175 7.34 -20.58 24.24
N MET A 176 8.55 -20.94 23.81
CA MET A 176 9.71 -20.06 23.72
C MET A 176 9.55 -18.90 22.72
N LEU A 177 8.58 -18.98 21.81
CA LEU A 177 8.26 -17.93 20.86
C LEU A 177 7.48 -16.78 21.49
N PHE A 178 6.82 -16.98 22.64
CA PHE A 178 6.09 -15.91 23.33
C PHE A 178 7.01 -15.04 24.18
N TYR A 179 6.99 -13.74 23.91
CA TYR A 179 7.84 -12.77 24.60
C TYR A 179 7.13 -12.09 25.78
N LEU A 180 7.18 -12.68 26.98
CA LEU A 180 6.74 -12.02 28.22
C LEU A 180 7.88 -11.29 28.94
N THR A 181 7.66 -10.08 29.44
CA THR A 181 8.64 -9.35 30.28
C THR A 181 8.12 -9.16 31.70
N LEU A 182 9.01 -9.28 32.70
CA LEU A 182 8.69 -9.06 34.11
C LEU A 182 8.27 -7.60 34.41
N ARG A 183 8.67 -6.67 33.56
CA ARG A 183 8.41 -5.23 33.70
C ARG A 183 6.91 -4.90 33.68
N ASP A 184 6.15 -5.58 32.82
CA ASP A 184 4.73 -5.26 32.56
C ASP A 184 3.84 -5.48 33.79
N VAL A 185 4.38 -6.13 34.82
CA VAL A 185 3.69 -6.32 36.09
C VAL A 185 3.38 -4.97 36.77
N PHE A 186 4.26 -3.98 36.69
CA PHE A 186 4.04 -2.67 37.35
C PHE A 186 2.94 -1.83 36.68
N THR A 187 2.46 -2.26 35.51
CA THR A 187 1.35 -1.61 34.80
C THR A 187 0.03 -2.35 35.02
N SER A 188 0.06 -3.57 35.56
CA SER A 188 -1.10 -4.47 35.65
C SER A 188 -1.51 -4.82 37.09
N ILE A 189 -0.66 -4.57 38.10
CA ILE A 189 -1.00 -4.79 39.53
C ILE A 189 -2.14 -3.85 39.97
N SER A 190 -3.15 -4.40 40.66
CA SER A 190 -4.15 -3.58 41.37
C SER A 190 -3.53 -2.91 42.58
N LEU A 191 -3.69 -1.60 42.76
CA LEU A 191 -3.27 -0.93 44.00
C LEU A 191 -4.40 -0.80 45.03
N SER A 192 -5.63 -1.02 44.60
CA SER A 192 -6.83 -0.98 45.44
C SER A 192 -7.37 -2.39 45.74
N PRO A 193 -7.93 -2.61 46.95
CA PRO A 193 -8.64 -3.84 47.30
C PRO A 193 -10.05 -3.89 46.69
N LEU A 194 -10.57 -2.74 46.24
CA LEU A 194 -11.85 -2.63 45.55
C LEU A 194 -11.72 -3.12 44.10
N THR A 195 -12.80 -3.63 43.55
CA THR A 195 -12.86 -4.13 42.17
C THR A 195 -14.16 -3.73 41.50
N GLY A 196 -14.13 -3.60 40.18
CA GLY A 196 -15.30 -3.37 39.34
C GLY A 196 -16.17 -2.19 39.79
N PRO A 197 -17.50 -2.36 39.97
CA PRO A 197 -18.41 -1.27 40.34
C PRO A 197 -18.03 -0.53 41.63
N ALA A 198 -17.50 -1.24 42.63
CA ALA A 198 -17.10 -0.62 43.89
C ALA A 198 -15.90 0.31 43.73
N LEU A 199 -14.97 -0.03 42.83
CA LEU A 199 -13.81 0.80 42.52
C LEU A 199 -14.26 2.10 41.83
N ARG A 200 -15.20 2.01 40.88
CA ARG A 200 -15.78 3.19 40.18
C ARG A 200 -16.61 4.06 41.12
N ALA A 201 -17.41 3.47 42.00
CA ALA A 201 -18.21 4.20 42.99
C ALA A 201 -17.34 4.99 43.98
N GLU A 202 -16.22 4.41 44.43
CA GLU A 202 -15.30 5.08 45.33
C GLU A 202 -14.58 6.25 44.64
N ARG A 203 -14.18 6.07 43.38
CA ARG A 203 -13.64 7.17 42.55
C ARG A 203 -14.61 8.35 42.49
N ALA A 204 -15.86 8.08 42.10
CA ALA A 204 -16.89 9.11 41.96
C ALA A 204 -17.18 9.82 43.30
N ARG A 205 -17.20 9.06 44.41
CA ARG A 205 -17.36 9.62 45.76
C ARG A 205 -16.23 10.60 46.10
N ILE A 206 -14.98 10.25 45.83
CA ILE A 206 -13.81 11.10 46.13
C ILE A 206 -13.78 12.33 45.22
N GLU A 207 -14.07 12.16 43.93
CA GLU A 207 -14.11 13.25 42.95
C GLU A 207 -15.16 14.32 43.31
N ALA A 208 -16.29 13.92 43.89
CA ALA A 208 -17.32 14.83 44.39
C ALA A 208 -16.88 15.68 45.60
N ILE A 209 -15.76 15.35 46.25
CA ILE A 209 -15.19 16.12 47.36
C ILE A 209 -14.21 17.16 46.78
N PRO A 210 -14.39 18.47 47.04
CA PRO A 210 -13.42 19.50 46.66
C PRO A 210 -12.01 19.17 47.17
N ALA A 211 -10.98 19.43 46.36
CA ALA A 211 -9.61 18.99 46.63
C ALA A 211 -9.10 19.47 48.01
N GLU A 212 -9.49 20.67 48.43
CA GLU A 212 -9.09 21.29 49.70
C GLU A 212 -9.72 20.59 50.92
N ARG A 213 -10.80 19.82 50.71
CA ARG A 213 -11.56 19.11 51.75
C ARG A 213 -11.25 17.61 51.80
N ARG A 214 -10.45 17.09 50.86
CA ARG A 214 -10.07 15.68 50.81
C ARG A 214 -9.15 15.33 51.97
N LYS A 215 -9.44 14.23 52.66
CA LYS A 215 -8.62 13.70 53.76
C LYS A 215 -7.49 12.83 53.20
N VAL A 216 -6.54 12.45 54.07
CA VAL A 216 -5.47 11.49 53.74
C VAL A 216 -6.02 10.23 53.05
N GLU A 217 -7.11 9.67 53.59
CA GLU A 217 -7.75 8.47 53.04
C GLU A 217 -8.30 8.69 51.63
N ASP A 218 -8.88 9.86 51.36
CA ASP A 218 -9.39 10.19 50.04
C ASP A 218 -8.25 10.31 49.02
N TRP A 219 -7.13 10.95 49.40
CA TRP A 219 -5.96 11.08 48.53
C TRP A 219 -5.25 9.75 48.27
N LEU A 220 -5.09 8.89 49.28
CA LEU A 220 -4.47 7.56 49.11
C LEU A 220 -5.35 6.64 48.27
N SER A 221 -6.66 6.60 48.52
CA SER A 221 -7.58 5.81 47.70
C SER A 221 -7.61 6.32 46.26
N LEU A 222 -7.59 7.64 46.05
CA LEU A 222 -7.49 8.22 44.71
C LEU A 222 -6.18 7.83 44.01
N ALA A 223 -5.04 7.86 44.71
CA ALA A 223 -3.76 7.46 44.14
C ALA A 223 -3.73 5.99 43.71
N GLU A 224 -4.32 5.10 44.52
CA GLU A 224 -4.44 3.68 44.22
C GLU A 224 -5.37 3.42 43.02
N ILE A 225 -6.51 4.12 42.96
CA ILE A 225 -7.52 3.98 41.89
C ILE A 225 -7.04 4.59 40.57
N ALA A 226 -6.39 5.75 40.62
CA ALA A 226 -5.98 6.51 39.45
C ALA A 226 -5.05 5.70 38.53
N SER A 227 -4.22 4.82 39.08
CA SER A 227 -3.35 3.94 38.30
C SER A 227 -4.10 3.06 37.28
N TYR A 228 -5.39 2.78 37.53
CA TYR A 228 -6.23 1.93 36.70
C TYR A 228 -7.08 2.70 35.68
N PHE A 229 -7.48 3.94 36.01
CA PHE A 229 -8.40 4.74 35.17
C PHE A 229 -7.81 6.04 34.63
N ASP A 230 -7.02 6.73 35.44
CA ASP A 230 -6.63 8.13 35.22
C ASP A 230 -5.14 8.30 34.86
N GLY A 231 -4.40 7.19 34.82
CA GLY A 231 -2.99 7.17 34.47
C GLY A 231 -2.05 7.48 35.64
N ARG A 232 -0.77 7.25 35.39
CA ARG A 232 0.27 7.32 36.43
C ARG A 232 0.54 8.75 36.91
N ALA A 233 0.38 9.74 36.03
CA ALA A 233 0.58 11.14 36.39
C ALA A 233 -0.44 11.62 37.44
N VAL A 234 -1.70 11.19 37.31
CA VAL A 234 -2.75 11.50 38.30
C VAL A 234 -2.52 10.74 39.59
N ALA A 235 -2.13 9.45 39.51
CA ALA A 235 -1.77 8.66 40.67
C ALA A 235 -0.61 9.29 41.47
N ALA A 236 0.45 9.74 40.79
CA ALA A 236 1.59 10.41 41.41
C ALA A 236 1.21 11.74 42.08
N LYS A 237 0.34 12.55 41.44
CA LYS A 237 -0.15 13.80 42.03
C LYS A 237 -0.98 13.55 43.29
N ALA A 238 -1.91 12.60 43.25
CA ALA A 238 -2.72 12.24 44.42
C ALA A 238 -1.85 11.69 45.56
N LEU A 239 -0.83 10.89 45.25
CA LEU A 239 0.15 10.40 46.22
C LEU A 239 0.96 11.54 46.86
N ALA A 240 1.38 12.53 46.06
CA ALA A 240 2.11 13.69 46.56
C ALA A 240 1.27 14.50 47.56
N GLU A 241 -0.02 14.71 47.28
CA GLU A 241 -0.94 15.37 48.21
C GLU A 241 -1.17 14.55 49.48
N ALA A 242 -1.28 13.22 49.38
CA ALA A 242 -1.33 12.37 50.57
C ALA A 242 -0.06 12.51 51.44
N ARG A 243 1.12 12.51 50.83
CA ARG A 243 2.41 12.62 51.55
C ARG A 243 2.67 14.00 52.18
N ARG A 244 1.97 15.06 51.73
CA ARG A 244 2.01 16.38 52.38
C ARG A 244 1.34 16.38 53.75
N LEU A 245 0.45 15.43 54.00
CA LEU A 245 -0.27 15.26 55.26
C LEU A 245 0.46 14.27 56.18
N SER A 246 0.13 14.27 57.47
CA SER A 246 0.73 13.33 58.43
C SER A 246 0.16 11.93 58.26
N LEU A 247 0.98 11.01 57.73
CA LEU A 247 0.60 9.61 57.50
C LEU A 247 0.92 8.73 58.71
N ASN A 248 -0.09 8.00 59.20
CA ASN A 248 0.11 6.92 60.17
C ASN A 248 0.87 5.72 59.52
N PRO A 249 1.33 4.72 60.29
CA PRO A 249 2.11 3.61 59.74
C PRO A 249 1.42 2.83 58.61
N THR A 250 0.11 2.59 58.70
CA THR A 250 -0.67 1.89 57.67
C THR A 250 -0.87 2.73 56.41
N GLN A 251 -1.14 4.03 56.58
CA GLN A 251 -1.24 4.98 55.48
C GLN A 251 0.09 5.15 54.74
N ARG A 252 1.20 5.16 55.48
CA ARG A 252 2.55 5.17 54.91
C ARG A 252 2.82 3.90 54.10
N ALA A 253 2.44 2.74 54.62
CA ALA A 253 2.57 1.48 53.90
C ALA A 253 1.78 1.48 52.57
N ARG A 254 0.55 2.03 52.56
CA ARG A 254 -0.24 2.21 51.33
C ARG A 254 0.44 3.14 50.33
N ALA A 255 0.93 4.29 50.81
CA ALA A 255 1.70 5.22 49.99
C ALA A 255 2.93 4.55 49.38
N ASP A 256 3.64 3.72 50.15
CA ASP A 256 4.83 2.98 49.70
C ASP A 256 4.48 1.92 48.62
N VAL A 257 3.30 1.29 48.63
CA VAL A 257 2.86 0.38 47.54
C VAL A 257 2.66 1.15 46.23
N VAL A 258 2.00 2.31 46.29
CA VAL A 258 1.77 3.15 45.11
C VAL A 258 3.10 3.67 44.57
N GLU A 259 3.94 4.22 45.45
CA GLU A 259 5.25 4.72 45.06
C GLU A 259 6.18 3.63 44.54
N GLY A 260 6.16 2.44 45.17
CA GLY A 260 6.93 1.29 44.72
C GLY A 260 6.53 0.86 43.30
N THR A 261 5.24 0.94 42.98
CA THR A 261 4.73 0.63 41.63
C THR A 261 5.16 1.68 40.62
N LEU A 262 5.08 2.97 40.96
CA LEU A 262 5.56 4.07 40.11
C LEU A 262 7.09 4.01 39.90
N ALA A 263 7.86 3.76 40.96
CA ALA A 263 9.30 3.57 40.91
C ALA A 263 9.68 2.36 40.06
N GLY A 264 8.93 1.26 40.18
CA GLY A 264 9.03 0.10 39.33
C GLY A 264 8.80 0.48 37.86
N ALA A 265 7.66 1.07 37.52
CA ALA A 265 7.40 1.50 36.13
C ALA A 265 8.51 2.40 35.54
N GLN A 266 9.17 3.21 36.38
CA GLN A 266 10.31 4.08 36.04
C GLN A 266 11.70 3.39 36.14
N ARG A 267 11.74 2.06 36.24
CA ARG A 267 12.96 1.24 36.29
C ARG A 267 13.86 1.47 37.51
N ARG A 268 13.33 2.09 38.55
CA ARG A 268 14.02 2.28 39.84
C ARG A 268 13.84 1.02 40.70
N TRP A 269 14.28 -0.13 40.19
CA TRP A 269 13.98 -1.46 40.74
C TRP A 269 14.42 -1.65 42.20
N ARG A 270 15.62 -1.15 42.56
CA ARG A 270 16.14 -1.23 43.94
C ARG A 270 15.32 -0.41 44.92
N GLU A 271 14.86 0.76 44.46
CA GLU A 271 13.99 1.63 45.25
C GLU A 271 12.61 0.99 45.41
N ALA A 272 12.01 0.53 44.31
CA ALA A 272 10.74 -0.19 44.31
C ALA A 272 10.76 -1.40 45.25
N ALA A 273 11.79 -2.25 45.17
CA ALA A 273 11.98 -3.38 46.07
C ALA A 273 12.03 -2.97 47.54
N THR A 274 12.65 -1.82 47.84
CA THR A 274 12.76 -1.29 49.20
C THR A 274 11.41 -0.79 49.71
N LEU A 275 10.69 -0.04 48.87
CA LEU A 275 9.36 0.49 49.17
C LEU A 275 8.35 -0.64 49.43
N PHE A 276 8.29 -1.65 48.56
CA PHE A 276 7.42 -2.80 48.76
C PHE A 276 7.76 -3.61 50.02
N ALA A 277 9.04 -3.81 50.32
CA ALA A 277 9.47 -4.47 51.56
C ALA A 277 9.14 -3.66 52.83
N GLY A 278 9.10 -2.33 52.73
CA GLY A 278 8.56 -1.46 53.78
C GLY A 278 7.06 -1.63 53.96
N ALA A 279 6.33 -1.58 52.84
CA ALA A 279 4.88 -1.70 52.81
C ALA A 279 4.35 -3.02 53.37
N GLU A 280 4.98 -4.15 53.04
CA GLU A 280 4.63 -5.48 53.58
C GLU A 280 4.59 -5.53 55.11
N ARG A 281 5.47 -4.77 55.78
CA ARG A 281 5.57 -4.73 57.24
C ARG A 281 4.56 -3.78 57.90
N GLY A 282 3.92 -2.91 57.12
CA GLY A 282 3.16 -1.76 57.63
C GLY A 282 1.65 -1.96 57.81
N GLY A 283 1.18 -3.14 58.19
CA GLY A 283 -0.23 -3.34 58.56
C GLY A 283 -1.24 -3.19 57.40
N LEU A 284 -0.84 -3.52 56.15
CA LEU A 284 -1.72 -3.57 54.98
C LEU A 284 -2.80 -4.65 55.10
N ASP A 285 -3.93 -4.49 54.41
CA ASP A 285 -4.89 -5.57 54.17
C ASP A 285 -4.28 -6.69 53.30
N SER A 286 -4.97 -7.84 53.26
CA SER A 286 -4.53 -9.05 52.56
C SER A 286 -4.15 -8.80 51.09
N LYS A 287 -4.98 -8.07 50.35
CA LYS A 287 -4.81 -7.83 48.91
C LYS A 287 -3.63 -6.91 48.62
N ARG A 288 -3.57 -5.75 49.30
CA ARG A 288 -2.42 -4.84 49.16
C ARG A 288 -1.11 -5.49 49.58
N ARG A 289 -1.13 -6.35 50.61
CA ARG A 289 0.05 -7.11 51.03
C ARG A 289 0.50 -8.12 49.98
N ILE A 290 -0.43 -8.83 49.33
CA ILE A 290 -0.12 -9.71 48.18
C ILE A 290 0.55 -8.91 47.06
N ASN A 291 -0.01 -7.75 46.71
CA ASN A 291 0.53 -6.91 45.65
C ASN A 291 1.90 -6.32 46.01
N ALA A 292 2.13 -5.96 47.28
CA ALA A 292 3.45 -5.56 47.76
C ALA A 292 4.46 -6.71 47.69
N ALA A 293 4.10 -7.91 48.15
CA ALA A 293 4.96 -9.10 48.09
C ALA A 293 5.29 -9.49 46.65
N TYR A 294 4.30 -9.43 45.76
CA TYR A 294 4.48 -9.69 44.34
C TYR A 294 5.36 -8.62 43.68
N GLY A 295 5.03 -7.33 43.85
CA GLY A 295 5.81 -6.21 43.33
C GLY A 295 7.26 -6.22 43.82
N ARG A 296 7.49 -6.56 45.10
CA ARG A 296 8.83 -6.78 45.67
C ARG A 296 9.57 -7.90 44.96
N TYR A 297 8.95 -9.07 44.82
CA TYR A 297 9.58 -10.23 44.17
C TYR A 297 10.06 -9.87 42.76
N ILE A 298 9.22 -9.18 41.98
CA ILE A 298 9.54 -8.74 40.62
C ILE A 298 10.64 -7.67 40.64
N ALA A 299 10.52 -6.65 41.48
CA ALA A 299 11.50 -5.59 41.60
C ALA A 299 12.88 -6.12 42.04
N GLN A 300 12.92 -7.10 42.95
CA GLN A 300 14.16 -7.75 43.39
C GLN A 300 14.77 -8.60 42.30
N SER A 301 13.95 -9.35 41.56
CA SER A 301 14.38 -10.15 40.41
C SER A 301 14.95 -9.28 39.28
N LEU A 302 14.38 -8.10 39.04
CA LEU A 302 14.91 -7.13 38.06
C LEU A 302 16.14 -6.36 38.58
N ALA A 303 16.22 -6.09 39.88
CA ALA A 303 17.34 -5.36 40.49
C ALA A 303 18.61 -6.20 40.64
N ASP A 304 18.47 -7.51 40.83
CA ASP A 304 19.57 -8.48 40.90
C ASP A 304 19.19 -9.76 40.12
N PRO A 305 19.30 -9.73 38.78
CA PRO A 305 18.81 -10.83 37.95
C PRO A 305 19.55 -12.16 38.16
N LYS A 306 20.78 -12.11 38.67
CA LYS A 306 21.59 -13.32 38.94
C LYS A 306 20.99 -14.18 40.04
N ARG A 307 20.23 -13.57 40.94
CA ARG A 307 19.65 -14.24 42.09
C ARG A 307 18.23 -14.69 41.78
N VAL A 308 18.01 -16.00 41.84
CA VAL A 308 16.66 -16.56 41.85
C VAL A 308 16.08 -16.38 43.26
N TYR A 309 15.14 -15.45 43.39
CA TYR A 309 14.41 -15.25 44.64
C TYR A 309 13.35 -16.36 44.80
N PRO A 310 13.09 -16.84 46.04
CA PRO A 310 11.96 -17.71 46.28
C PRO A 310 10.66 -16.96 46.01
N GLU A 311 9.66 -17.69 45.52
CA GLU A 311 8.33 -17.13 45.33
C GLU A 311 7.77 -16.65 46.68
N PRO A 312 7.17 -15.44 46.75
CA PRO A 312 6.56 -14.98 47.99
C PRO A 312 5.41 -15.92 48.39
N PRO A 313 5.25 -16.23 49.70
CA PRO A 313 4.08 -16.98 50.15
C PRO A 313 2.84 -16.09 50.03
N LEU A 314 1.99 -16.37 49.05
CA LEU A 314 0.73 -15.66 48.81
C LEU A 314 -0.45 -16.46 49.36
N ASP A 315 -1.44 -15.80 49.98
CA ASP A 315 -2.64 -16.48 50.50
C ASP A 315 -3.50 -16.97 49.33
N PRO A 316 -3.62 -18.30 49.09
CA PRO A 316 -4.34 -18.81 47.93
C PRO A 316 -5.85 -18.55 48.01
N ARG A 317 -6.38 -18.10 49.15
CA ARG A 317 -7.79 -17.71 49.33
C ARG A 317 -8.16 -16.39 48.67
N GLU A 318 -7.19 -15.60 48.22
CA GLU A 318 -7.43 -14.33 47.54
C GLU A 318 -7.26 -14.48 46.01
N PRO A 319 -8.11 -13.83 45.19
CA PRO A 319 -7.96 -13.88 43.73
C PRO A 319 -6.68 -13.20 43.24
N GLU A 320 -6.21 -12.15 43.92
CA GLU A 320 -4.96 -11.45 43.59
C GLU A 320 -3.74 -12.38 43.70
N ALA A 321 -3.75 -13.33 44.64
CA ALA A 321 -2.67 -14.32 44.78
C ALA A 321 -2.60 -15.26 43.57
N ALA A 322 -3.76 -15.69 43.05
CA ALA A 322 -3.81 -16.55 41.88
C ALA A 322 -3.35 -15.84 40.60
N LEU A 323 -3.70 -14.56 40.43
CA LEU A 323 -3.22 -13.73 39.33
C LEU A 323 -1.70 -13.56 39.38
N ALA A 324 -1.17 -13.16 40.54
CA ALA A 324 0.28 -13.01 40.75
C ALA A 324 1.03 -14.33 40.48
N HIS A 325 0.54 -15.44 41.05
CA HIS A 325 1.12 -16.77 40.83
C HIS A 325 1.12 -17.17 39.35
N ALA A 326 0.02 -16.94 38.63
CA ALA A 326 -0.06 -17.25 37.20
C ALA A 326 0.97 -16.49 36.36
N TYR A 327 1.20 -15.20 36.64
CA TYR A 327 2.23 -14.43 35.96
C TYR A 327 3.65 -14.92 36.31
N ILE A 328 3.92 -15.25 37.58
CA ILE A 328 5.20 -15.83 37.99
C ILE A 328 5.44 -17.16 37.26
N VAL A 329 4.43 -18.03 37.22
CA VAL A 329 4.50 -19.33 36.56
C VAL A 329 4.66 -19.17 35.05
N ALA A 330 3.94 -18.25 34.40
CA ALA A 330 4.16 -17.92 32.98
C ALA A 330 5.62 -17.53 32.71
N PHE A 331 6.19 -16.77 33.65
CA PHE A 331 7.55 -16.27 33.56
C PHE A 331 8.64 -17.24 34.09
N ARG A 332 8.33 -18.29 34.85
CA ARG A 332 9.33 -19.27 35.34
C ARG A 332 9.23 -20.63 34.67
N GLU A 333 8.02 -21.03 34.31
CA GLU A 333 7.70 -22.31 33.69
C GLU A 333 7.22 -22.09 32.25
N ASP A 334 5.92 -21.86 32.03
CA ASP A 334 5.34 -21.60 30.72
C ASP A 334 3.87 -21.14 30.77
N LEU A 335 3.33 -20.77 29.61
CA LEU A 335 1.94 -20.33 29.45
C LEU A 335 0.90 -21.44 29.75
N ASN A 336 1.25 -22.72 29.56
CA ASN A 336 0.36 -23.83 29.87
C ASN A 336 0.23 -24.06 31.38
N ALA A 337 1.34 -23.97 32.11
CA ALA A 337 1.36 -23.99 33.57
C ALA A 337 0.56 -22.79 34.13
N ALA A 338 0.75 -21.60 33.58
CA ALA A 338 -0.04 -20.42 33.94
C ALA A 338 -1.54 -20.62 33.64
N SER A 339 -1.89 -21.20 32.48
CA SER A 339 -3.28 -21.53 32.12
C SER A 339 -3.90 -22.52 33.11
N LYS A 340 -3.15 -23.52 33.59
CA LYS A 340 -3.61 -24.46 34.64
C LYS A 340 -3.91 -23.72 35.95
N VAL A 341 -3.02 -22.81 36.37
CA VAL A 341 -3.23 -21.97 37.57
C VAL A 341 -4.50 -21.16 37.44
N ILE A 342 -4.70 -20.47 36.31
CA ILE A 342 -5.87 -19.62 36.09
C ILE A 342 -7.16 -20.44 35.99
N LYS A 343 -7.18 -21.59 35.32
CA LYS A 343 -8.35 -22.48 35.30
C LYS A 343 -8.74 -22.97 36.70
N ALA A 344 -7.77 -23.22 37.58
CA ALA A 344 -8.05 -23.56 38.97
C ALA A 344 -8.62 -22.35 39.74
N ALA A 345 -8.07 -21.17 39.50
CA ALA A 345 -8.54 -19.92 40.08
C ALA A 345 -9.97 -19.56 39.64
N GLU A 346 -10.32 -19.76 38.37
CA GLU A 346 -11.67 -19.54 37.83
C GLU A 346 -12.72 -20.37 38.58
N LYS A 347 -12.41 -21.62 38.93
CA LYS A 347 -13.33 -22.49 39.70
C LYS A 347 -13.55 -21.96 41.11
N ARG A 348 -12.52 -21.36 41.71
CA ARG A 348 -12.55 -20.83 43.07
C ARG A 348 -13.18 -19.43 43.15
N PHE A 349 -12.99 -18.63 42.11
CA PHE A 349 -13.41 -17.24 42.03
C PHE A 349 -14.21 -16.98 40.73
N PRO A 350 -15.38 -17.61 40.56
CA PRO A 350 -16.12 -17.59 39.29
C PRO A 350 -16.64 -16.20 38.88
N ASN A 351 -16.75 -15.27 39.83
CA ASN A 351 -17.26 -13.92 39.63
C ASN A 351 -16.15 -12.85 39.63
N ASN A 352 -14.91 -13.21 39.26
CA ASN A 352 -13.81 -12.26 39.15
C ASN A 352 -13.47 -11.98 37.68
N ALA A 353 -13.77 -10.77 37.20
CA ALA A 353 -13.57 -10.39 35.80
C ALA A 353 -12.09 -10.45 35.37
N ARG A 354 -11.15 -10.08 36.26
CA ARG A 354 -9.70 -10.07 35.95
C ARG A 354 -9.13 -11.47 35.72
N ILE A 355 -9.60 -12.45 36.49
CA ILE A 355 -9.23 -13.86 36.28
C ILE A 355 -9.76 -14.34 34.92
N ALA A 356 -11.02 -14.01 34.58
CA ALA A 356 -11.59 -14.36 33.29
C ALA A 356 -10.88 -13.66 32.10
N VAL A 357 -10.44 -12.40 32.26
CA VAL A 357 -9.63 -11.69 31.26
C VAL A 357 -8.28 -12.38 31.05
N LEU A 358 -7.54 -12.68 32.13
CA LEU A 358 -6.24 -13.34 32.00
C LEU A 358 -6.39 -14.76 31.42
N SER A 359 -7.49 -15.46 31.73
CA SER A 359 -7.85 -16.74 31.10
C SER A 359 -8.03 -16.59 29.60
N ALA A 360 -8.75 -15.55 29.15
CA ALA A 360 -8.93 -15.25 27.73
C ALA A 360 -7.61 -14.91 27.03
N GLN A 361 -6.75 -14.09 27.66
CA GLN A 361 -5.44 -13.71 27.13
C GLN A 361 -4.49 -14.91 27.01
N LEU A 362 -4.44 -15.78 28.02
CA LEU A 362 -3.63 -17.01 27.98
C LEU A 362 -4.16 -17.99 26.94
N ALA A 363 -5.48 -18.15 26.83
CA ALA A 363 -6.09 -18.97 25.80
C ALA A 363 -5.82 -18.43 24.39
N LEU A 364 -5.86 -17.11 24.20
CA LEU A 364 -5.51 -16.46 22.93
C LEU A 364 -4.05 -16.72 22.57
N ALA A 365 -3.12 -16.51 23.51
CA ALA A 365 -1.70 -16.78 23.30
C ALA A 365 -1.46 -18.26 22.95
N LEU A 366 -2.15 -19.18 23.61
CA LEU A 366 -2.08 -20.62 23.34
C LEU A 366 -2.89 -21.05 22.09
N ASN A 367 -3.45 -20.11 21.32
CA ASN A 367 -4.32 -20.36 20.16
C ASN A 367 -5.55 -21.26 20.46
N ARG A 368 -6.04 -21.25 21.70
CA ARG A 368 -7.24 -21.98 22.15
C ARG A 368 -8.48 -21.11 21.99
N ARG A 369 -8.91 -20.90 20.74
CA ARG A 369 -9.96 -19.93 20.39
C ARG A 369 -11.29 -20.14 21.13
N GLU A 370 -11.74 -21.39 21.28
CA GLU A 370 -12.98 -21.69 22.01
C GLU A 370 -12.90 -21.34 23.50
N GLU A 371 -11.77 -21.66 24.15
CA GLU A 371 -11.54 -21.31 25.55
C GLU A 371 -11.46 -19.78 25.73
N MET A 372 -10.78 -19.10 24.80
CA MET A 372 -10.69 -17.65 24.75
C MET A 372 -12.08 -17.01 24.69
N ARG A 373 -12.94 -17.46 23.76
CA ARG A 373 -14.31 -16.92 23.59
C ARG A 373 -15.15 -17.14 24.84
N ALA A 374 -15.10 -18.34 25.42
CA ALA A 374 -15.83 -18.65 26.64
C ALA A 374 -15.37 -17.80 27.84
N ALA A 375 -14.08 -17.53 27.95
CA ALA A 375 -13.49 -16.73 29.02
C ALA A 375 -13.84 -15.24 28.88
N ILE A 376 -13.73 -14.65 27.68
CA ILE A 376 -14.05 -13.22 27.48
C ILE A 376 -15.55 -12.94 27.66
N GLU A 377 -16.43 -13.83 27.20
CA GLU A 377 -17.88 -13.71 27.42
C GLU A 377 -18.27 -13.84 28.90
N ARG A 378 -17.52 -14.64 29.66
CA ARG A 378 -17.67 -14.65 31.12
C ARG A 378 -17.23 -13.32 31.73
N ALA A 379 -16.08 -12.78 31.32
CA ALA A 379 -15.57 -11.52 31.84
C ALA A 379 -16.56 -10.37 31.63
N ARG A 380 -17.17 -10.29 30.44
CA ARG A 380 -18.21 -9.30 30.09
C ARG A 380 -19.48 -9.42 30.92
N ARG A 381 -19.91 -10.64 31.26
CA ARG A 381 -21.06 -10.85 32.16
C ARG A 381 -20.78 -10.42 33.59
N ILE A 382 -19.51 -10.48 34.02
CA ILE A 382 -19.10 -10.10 35.38
C ILE A 382 -19.00 -8.59 35.51
N ASP A 383 -18.25 -7.93 34.61
CA ASP A 383 -18.13 -6.46 34.59
C ASP A 383 -17.93 -5.95 33.16
N PRO A 384 -19.00 -5.50 32.48
CA PRO A 384 -18.92 -5.02 31.10
C PRO A 384 -18.25 -3.64 30.96
N ASP A 385 -18.11 -2.90 32.07
CA ASP A 385 -17.52 -1.56 32.11
C ASP A 385 -16.08 -1.57 32.63
N ASP A 386 -15.48 -2.75 32.82
CA ASP A 386 -14.08 -2.86 33.19
C ASP A 386 -13.18 -2.57 31.96
N PRO A 387 -12.22 -1.62 32.04
CA PRO A 387 -11.37 -1.25 30.92
C PRO A 387 -10.59 -2.41 30.30
N ASN A 388 -10.13 -3.39 31.10
CA ASN A 388 -9.38 -4.54 30.59
C ASN A 388 -10.30 -5.56 29.92
N VAL A 389 -11.54 -5.69 30.40
CA VAL A 389 -12.58 -6.49 29.72
C VAL A 389 -12.89 -5.88 28.36
N ILE A 390 -13.11 -4.56 28.31
CA ILE A 390 -13.42 -3.85 27.06
C ILE A 390 -12.23 -3.90 26.10
N LEU A 391 -11.00 -3.65 26.58
CA LEU A 391 -9.79 -3.73 25.76
C LEU A 391 -9.60 -5.13 25.16
N THR A 392 -9.69 -6.17 25.99
CA THR A 392 -9.47 -7.55 25.54
C THR A 392 -10.58 -7.99 24.57
N TYR A 393 -11.84 -7.66 24.89
CA TYR A 393 -12.96 -7.96 24.00
C TYR A 393 -12.88 -7.19 22.68
N GLY A 394 -12.59 -5.89 22.74
CA GLY A 394 -12.42 -5.04 21.57
C GLY A 394 -11.28 -5.52 20.67
N SER A 395 -10.18 -5.98 21.25
CA SER A 395 -9.05 -6.55 20.49
C SER A 395 -9.38 -7.90 19.88
N ILE A 396 -10.07 -8.80 20.60
CA ILE A 396 -10.57 -10.05 20.00
C ILE A 396 -11.52 -9.74 18.84
N LYS A 397 -12.43 -8.79 19.04
CA LYS A 397 -13.40 -8.38 18.04
C LYS A 397 -12.72 -7.80 16.79
N ALA A 398 -11.71 -6.95 16.94
CA ALA A 398 -10.96 -6.37 15.84
C ALA A 398 -10.01 -7.38 15.17
N ASP A 399 -9.11 -7.98 15.93
CA ASP A 399 -7.97 -8.75 15.41
C ASP A 399 -8.32 -10.20 15.05
N ILE A 400 -9.33 -10.79 15.71
CA ILE A 400 -9.71 -12.20 15.52
C ILE A 400 -11.00 -12.33 14.72
N ASP A 401 -11.99 -11.48 15.00
CA ASP A 401 -13.31 -11.54 14.33
C ASP A 401 -13.38 -10.63 13.08
N GLY A 402 -12.40 -9.75 12.87
CA GLY A 402 -12.37 -8.81 11.73
C GLY A 402 -13.31 -7.61 11.90
N GLU A 403 -13.96 -7.46 13.06
CA GLU A 403 -14.90 -6.39 13.35
C GLU A 403 -14.20 -5.16 13.94
N VAL A 404 -13.26 -4.57 13.20
CA VAL A 404 -12.40 -3.46 13.65
C VAL A 404 -13.21 -2.25 14.13
N GLU A 405 -14.27 -1.84 13.43
CA GLU A 405 -15.15 -0.74 13.87
C GLU A 405 -15.86 -1.07 15.20
N GLY A 406 -16.27 -2.33 15.34
CA GLY A 406 -16.87 -2.81 16.58
C GLY A 406 -15.88 -2.75 17.74
N GLY A 407 -14.62 -3.13 17.50
CA GLY A 407 -13.52 -2.98 18.46
C GLY A 407 -13.26 -1.53 18.83
N LEU A 408 -13.17 -0.63 17.84
CA LEU A 408 -13.00 0.82 18.06
C LEU A 408 -14.13 1.42 18.88
N ALA A 409 -15.39 1.07 18.62
CA ALA A 409 -16.52 1.54 19.40
C ALA A 409 -16.44 1.12 20.87
N GLU A 410 -16.01 -0.12 21.13
CA GLU A 410 -15.77 -0.63 22.47
C GLU A 410 -14.62 0.15 23.16
N LEU A 411 -13.46 0.31 22.50
CA LEU A 411 -12.34 1.06 23.08
C LEU A 411 -12.69 2.53 23.35
N ARG A 412 -13.39 3.21 22.45
CA ARG A 412 -13.86 4.59 22.65
C ARG A 412 -14.79 4.68 23.86
N ARG A 413 -15.70 3.71 24.07
CA ARG A 413 -16.51 3.66 25.30
C ARG A 413 -15.63 3.53 26.55
N ALA A 414 -14.58 2.69 26.50
CA ALA A 414 -13.66 2.53 27.62
C ALA A 414 -12.87 3.80 27.94
N THR A 415 -12.51 4.64 26.95
CA THR A 415 -11.83 5.92 27.21
C THR A 415 -12.66 6.92 28.01
N ILE A 416 -13.99 6.79 28.03
CA ILE A 416 -14.87 7.60 28.89
C ILE A 416 -14.72 7.16 30.36
N VAL A 417 -14.54 5.86 30.60
CA VAL A 417 -14.40 5.28 31.94
C VAL A 417 -12.96 5.40 32.46
N ALA A 418 -11.98 5.22 31.57
CA ALA A 418 -10.55 5.18 31.86
C ALA A 418 -9.76 6.10 30.90
N PRO A 419 -9.94 7.43 30.97
CA PRO A 419 -9.32 8.35 30.01
C PRO A 419 -7.79 8.36 30.06
N GLY A 420 -7.17 7.97 31.18
CA GLY A 420 -5.71 7.91 31.32
C GLY A 420 -5.10 6.53 31.09
N ASN A 421 -5.86 5.59 30.53
CA ASN A 421 -5.33 4.26 30.19
C ASN A 421 -4.63 4.30 28.83
N THR A 422 -3.30 4.25 28.85
CA THR A 422 -2.43 4.26 27.67
C THR A 422 -2.73 3.14 26.68
N ASP A 423 -3.07 1.94 27.15
CA ASP A 423 -3.30 0.78 26.28
C ASP A 423 -4.59 0.93 25.45
N LEU A 424 -5.61 1.63 25.99
CA LEU A 424 -6.81 1.97 25.23
C LEU A 424 -6.49 2.91 24.06
N TRP A 425 -5.76 3.99 24.33
CA TRP A 425 -5.37 4.96 23.29
C TRP A 425 -4.42 4.34 22.27
N ASN A 426 -3.49 3.50 22.71
CA ASN A 426 -2.61 2.76 21.81
C ASN A 426 -3.39 1.75 20.95
N GLY A 427 -4.37 1.05 21.53
CA GLY A 427 -5.26 0.14 20.81
C GLY A 427 -6.13 0.86 19.77
N ILE A 428 -6.67 2.04 20.12
CA ILE A 428 -7.36 2.92 19.17
C ILE A 428 -6.39 3.29 18.04
N GLY A 429 -5.17 3.73 18.36
CA GLY A 429 -4.17 4.08 17.34
C GLY A 429 -3.87 2.94 16.37
N LEU A 430 -3.69 1.71 16.88
CA LEU A 430 -3.46 0.51 16.05
C LEU A 430 -4.66 0.19 15.15
N PHE A 431 -5.88 0.25 15.67
CA PHE A 431 -7.08 -0.05 14.88
C PHE A 431 -7.38 1.03 13.84
N GLU A 432 -7.22 2.31 14.18
CA GLU A 432 -7.32 3.41 13.20
C GLU A 432 -6.24 3.27 12.12
N SER A 433 -5.00 2.91 12.49
CA SER A 433 -3.91 2.65 11.54
C SER A 433 -4.22 1.48 10.61
N SER A 434 -4.83 0.40 11.10
CA SER A 434 -5.20 -0.76 10.28
C SER A 434 -6.30 -0.47 9.25
N LYS A 435 -6.99 0.67 9.40
CA LYS A 435 -8.02 1.20 8.49
C LYS A 435 -7.49 2.35 7.62
N ASP A 436 -6.18 2.59 7.60
CA ASP A 436 -5.53 3.73 6.94
C ASP A 436 -5.99 5.12 7.41
N ARG A 437 -6.65 5.21 8.58
CA ARG A 437 -7.18 6.45 9.18
C ARG A 437 -6.10 7.25 9.87
N THR A 438 -5.15 7.71 9.08
CA THR A 438 -3.82 8.06 9.57
C THR A 438 -3.83 9.23 10.57
N LEU A 439 -4.70 10.23 10.38
CA LEU A 439 -4.86 11.36 11.31
C LEU A 439 -5.39 10.93 12.69
N ALA A 440 -6.40 10.05 12.71
CA ALA A 440 -6.99 9.55 13.95
C ALA A 440 -5.99 8.66 14.71
N ALA A 441 -5.23 7.83 13.98
CA ALA A 441 -4.17 7.01 14.54
C ALA A 441 -3.07 7.86 15.18
N GLU A 442 -2.60 8.89 14.48
CA GLU A 442 -1.55 9.79 14.97
C GLU A 442 -1.97 10.53 16.25
N GLU A 443 -3.21 11.05 16.31
CA GLU A 443 -3.77 11.66 17.53
C GLU A 443 -3.87 10.66 18.68
N ALA A 444 -4.38 9.45 18.43
CA ALA A 444 -4.53 8.42 19.46
C ALA A 444 -3.17 7.97 20.04
N PHE A 445 -2.14 7.79 19.21
CA PHE A 445 -0.80 7.49 19.72
C PHE A 445 -0.19 8.64 20.49
N ARG A 446 -0.37 9.90 20.05
CA ARG A 446 0.09 11.07 20.83
C ARG A 446 -0.61 11.16 22.18
N ARG A 447 -1.90 10.85 22.25
CA ARG A 447 -2.63 10.71 23.51
C ARG A 447 -2.03 9.62 24.39
N ALA A 448 -1.80 8.43 23.84
CA ALA A 448 -1.16 7.34 24.57
C ALA A 448 0.22 7.74 25.17
N ILE A 449 1.06 8.45 24.39
CA ILE A 449 2.35 8.99 24.86
C ILE A 449 2.16 10.00 25.99
N ALA A 450 1.17 10.89 25.89
CA ALA A 450 0.89 11.89 26.92
C ALA A 450 0.44 11.25 28.25
N GLU A 451 -0.31 10.14 28.19
CA GLU A 451 -0.77 9.42 29.38
C GLU A 451 0.34 8.60 30.07
N ASP A 452 1.27 8.01 29.30
CA ASP A 452 2.45 7.33 29.85
C ASP A 452 3.73 7.57 29.02
N PRO A 453 4.48 8.64 29.34
CA PRO A 453 5.72 8.97 28.63
C PRO A 453 6.85 7.95 28.77
N GLU A 454 6.75 6.99 29.71
CA GLU A 454 7.74 5.96 30.00
C GLU A 454 7.41 4.60 29.34
N SER A 455 6.31 4.52 28.58
CA SER A 455 5.99 3.35 27.78
C SER A 455 6.66 3.45 26.39
N PRO A 456 7.50 2.49 25.97
CA PRO A 456 8.14 2.52 24.66
C PRO A 456 7.17 2.16 23.52
N VAL A 457 6.03 1.53 23.83
CA VAL A 457 5.10 0.97 22.84
C VAL A 457 4.45 2.06 21.97
N PRO A 458 3.85 3.12 22.54
CA PRO A 458 3.23 4.17 21.72
C PRO A 458 4.23 4.94 20.84
N TYR A 459 5.48 5.13 21.31
CA TYR A 459 6.52 5.78 20.50
C TYR A 459 6.88 4.95 19.27
N ALA A 460 7.06 3.63 19.42
CA ALA A 460 7.39 2.77 18.28
C ALA A 460 6.21 2.64 17.31
N ASN A 461 4.97 2.53 17.80
CA ASN A 461 3.79 2.47 16.94
C ASN A 461 3.57 3.78 16.16
N LEU A 462 3.73 4.94 16.83
CA LEU A 462 3.69 6.22 16.14
C LEU A 462 4.83 6.35 15.13
N ALA A 463 6.05 5.90 15.45
CA ALA A 463 7.15 5.91 14.51
C ALA A 463 6.85 5.07 13.26
N ILE A 464 6.28 3.87 13.42
CA ILE A 464 5.86 3.01 12.30
C ILE A 464 4.83 3.72 11.42
N LEU A 465 3.82 4.38 12.01
CA LEU A 465 2.83 5.18 11.29
C LEU A 465 3.48 6.32 10.48
N LEU A 466 4.46 7.02 11.07
CA LEU A 466 5.21 8.08 10.39
C LEU A 466 6.10 7.54 9.26
N LEU A 467 6.65 6.34 9.42
CA LEU A 467 7.40 5.63 8.38
C LEU A 467 6.51 5.24 7.18
N ASP A 468 5.23 4.89 7.42
CA ASP A 468 4.23 4.67 6.35
C ASP A 468 3.99 5.95 5.52
N GLN A 469 3.98 7.11 6.19
CA GLN A 469 3.87 8.44 5.58
C GLN A 469 5.19 8.96 4.99
N SER A 470 6.27 8.17 5.06
CA SER A 470 7.63 8.59 4.68
C SER A 470 8.21 9.77 5.48
N ARG A 471 7.63 10.12 6.65
CA ARG A 471 8.15 11.14 7.59
C ARG A 471 9.26 10.54 8.47
N VAL A 472 10.37 10.19 7.82
CA VAL A 472 11.43 9.33 8.37
C VAL A 472 12.20 9.98 9.53
N ASP A 473 12.47 11.28 9.49
CA ASP A 473 13.23 11.96 10.55
C ASP A 473 12.45 12.04 11.88
N GLU A 474 11.17 12.41 11.81
CA GLU A 474 10.30 12.42 12.99
C GLU A 474 10.16 11.01 13.60
N ALA A 475 10.04 9.99 12.75
CA ALA A 475 10.03 8.60 13.19
C ALA A 475 11.32 8.20 13.90
N GLY A 476 12.49 8.59 13.37
CA GLY A 476 13.80 8.31 13.98
C GLY A 476 13.89 8.83 15.41
N ALA A 477 13.44 10.07 15.65
CA ALA A 477 13.43 10.64 17.00
C ALA A 477 12.55 9.86 17.98
N LEU A 478 11.41 9.34 17.53
CA LEU A 478 10.52 8.52 18.36
C LEU A 478 11.09 7.11 18.60
N ILE A 479 11.75 6.52 17.61
CA ILE A 479 12.46 5.24 17.74
C ILE A 479 13.57 5.36 18.78
N ASP A 480 14.38 6.43 18.71
CA ASP A 480 15.42 6.70 19.70
C ASP A 480 14.85 6.82 21.10
N LYS A 481 13.68 7.47 21.26
CA LYS A 481 12.97 7.53 22.55
C LYS A 481 12.53 6.14 23.02
N ALA A 482 11.92 5.34 22.14
CA ALA A 482 11.46 3.98 22.48
C ALA A 482 12.62 3.08 22.92
N LEU A 483 13.75 3.13 22.22
CA LEU A 483 14.94 2.33 22.52
C LEU A 483 15.78 2.88 23.69
N ALA A 484 15.75 4.18 23.95
CA ALA A 484 16.31 4.76 25.17
C ALA A 484 15.50 4.34 26.40
N ILE A 485 14.17 4.31 26.28
CA ILE A 485 13.30 3.75 27.30
C ILE A 485 13.60 2.27 27.45
N ASP A 486 13.64 1.49 26.37
CA ASP A 486 13.86 0.03 26.43
C ASP A 486 14.77 -0.52 25.32
N PRO A 487 16.07 -0.73 25.59
CA PRO A 487 17.02 -1.21 24.59
C PRO A 487 16.75 -2.62 24.06
N ALA A 488 16.00 -3.46 24.80
CA ALA A 488 15.65 -4.82 24.39
C ALA A 488 14.25 -4.91 23.74
N PHE A 489 13.66 -3.76 23.40
CA PHE A 489 12.33 -3.72 22.81
C PHE A 489 12.37 -4.14 21.34
N SER A 490 11.80 -5.32 21.07
CA SER A 490 11.82 -5.95 19.74
C SER A 490 11.14 -5.10 18.67
N VAL A 491 9.96 -4.54 18.95
CA VAL A 491 9.24 -3.66 18.02
C VAL A 491 10.04 -2.38 17.74
N GLY A 492 10.71 -1.82 18.75
CA GLY A 492 11.62 -0.69 18.56
C GLY A 492 12.80 -1.01 17.64
N SER A 493 13.37 -2.22 17.73
CA SER A 493 14.45 -2.67 16.84
C SER A 493 13.97 -2.89 15.41
N ILE A 494 12.77 -3.42 15.24
CA ILE A 494 12.13 -3.58 13.91
C ILE A 494 11.82 -2.21 13.30
N ALA A 495 11.29 -1.27 14.09
CA ALA A 495 11.06 0.10 13.65
C ALA A 495 12.37 0.79 13.25
N LEU A 496 13.45 0.61 14.03
CA LEU A 496 14.79 1.08 13.68
C LEU A 496 15.27 0.50 12.35
N GLY A 497 15.13 -0.81 12.15
CA GLY A 497 15.57 -1.42 10.91
C GLY A 497 14.76 -0.95 9.70
N ARG A 498 13.45 -0.74 9.85
CA ARG A 498 12.61 -0.10 8.83
C ARG A 498 13.05 1.34 8.54
N TYR A 499 13.31 2.13 9.58
CA TYR A 499 13.86 3.49 9.44
C TYR A 499 15.16 3.48 8.63
N LEU A 500 16.09 2.57 8.94
CA LEU A 500 17.37 2.43 8.22
C LEU A 500 17.18 1.97 6.77
N LEU A 501 16.25 1.06 6.48
CA LEU A 501 15.89 0.68 5.11
C LEU A 501 15.41 1.89 4.31
N GLN A 502 14.55 2.73 4.90
CA GLN A 502 14.04 3.94 4.26
C GLN A 502 15.06 5.08 4.23
N LYS A 503 16.18 5.01 4.96
CA LYS A 503 17.37 5.85 4.76
C LYS A 503 18.32 5.31 3.68
N GLY A 504 18.06 4.12 3.15
CA GLY A 504 18.95 3.42 2.21
C GLY A 504 20.09 2.64 2.87
N GLU A 505 20.14 2.57 4.21
CA GLU A 505 21.13 1.82 4.98
C GLU A 505 20.72 0.34 5.12
N THR A 506 20.54 -0.35 3.99
CA THR A 506 19.89 -1.67 3.92
C THR A 506 20.53 -2.74 4.82
N ALA A 507 21.87 -2.83 4.85
CA ALA A 507 22.56 -3.84 5.66
C ALA A 507 22.33 -3.65 7.17
N LYS A 508 22.42 -2.40 7.66
CA LYS A 508 22.15 -2.09 9.08
C LYS A 508 20.67 -2.25 9.40
N GLY A 509 19.80 -1.92 8.44
CA GLY A 509 18.36 -2.12 8.56
C GLY A 509 17.99 -3.59 8.74
N LEU A 510 18.57 -4.47 7.92
CA LEU A 510 18.42 -5.91 8.05
C LEU A 510 18.93 -6.41 9.41
N GLU A 511 20.11 -5.98 9.86
CA GLU A 511 20.66 -6.36 11.16
C GLU A 511 19.71 -6.00 12.32
N ALA A 512 19.16 -4.78 12.32
CA ALA A 512 18.23 -4.32 13.35
C ALA A 512 16.88 -5.07 13.32
N ILE A 513 16.35 -5.37 12.12
CA ILE A 513 15.17 -6.22 11.96
C ILE A 513 15.43 -7.63 12.47
N LEU A 514 16.56 -8.24 12.12
CA LEU A 514 16.96 -9.57 12.57
C LEU A 514 17.15 -9.61 14.09
N ALA A 515 17.71 -8.57 14.69
CA ALA A 515 17.82 -8.44 16.14
C ALA A 515 16.43 -8.43 16.80
N GLY A 516 15.49 -7.66 16.24
CA GLY A 516 14.11 -7.62 16.70
C GLY A 516 13.34 -8.93 16.50
N SER A 517 13.51 -9.61 15.36
CA SER A 517 12.90 -10.92 15.10
C SER A 517 13.51 -12.01 15.97
N THR A 518 14.80 -11.95 16.28
CA THR A 518 15.43 -12.87 17.25
C THR A 518 14.85 -12.65 18.64
N ALA A 519 14.66 -11.38 19.02
CA ALA A 519 14.05 -11.01 20.29
C ALA A 519 12.55 -11.36 20.38
N ASN A 520 11.82 -11.42 19.25
CA ASN A 520 10.43 -11.87 19.20
C ASN A 520 10.10 -12.64 17.89
N PRO A 521 10.42 -13.95 17.83
CA PRO A 521 10.37 -14.72 16.58
C PRO A 521 8.97 -15.15 16.14
N ALA A 522 7.95 -14.98 16.98
CA ALA A 522 6.55 -15.17 16.63
C ALA A 522 5.86 -13.90 16.11
N TYR A 523 6.57 -12.77 15.99
CA TYR A 523 5.99 -11.55 15.44
C TYR A 523 6.01 -11.59 13.90
N SER A 524 4.86 -11.95 13.31
CA SER A 524 4.69 -12.11 11.85
C SER A 524 5.07 -10.86 11.06
N GLN A 525 4.69 -9.66 11.54
CA GLN A 525 5.04 -8.40 10.88
C GLN A 525 6.55 -8.12 10.86
N GLY A 526 7.28 -8.55 11.90
CA GLY A 526 8.75 -8.49 11.91
C GLY A 526 9.37 -9.39 10.83
N LEU A 527 8.77 -10.55 10.57
CA LEU A 527 9.19 -11.48 9.52
C LEU A 527 8.84 -10.96 8.12
N LEU A 528 7.69 -10.33 7.97
CA LEU A 528 7.33 -9.64 6.73
C LEU A 528 8.35 -8.54 6.40
N LEU A 529 8.73 -7.71 7.37
CA LEU A 529 9.78 -6.70 7.19
C LEU A 529 11.15 -7.33 6.95
N THR A 530 11.43 -8.50 7.53
CA THR A 530 12.65 -9.27 7.23
C THR A 530 12.66 -9.69 5.77
N ALA A 531 11.54 -10.17 5.23
CA ALA A 531 11.43 -10.53 3.83
C ALA A 531 11.66 -9.34 2.90
N ILE A 532 11.06 -8.19 3.21
CA ILE A 532 11.26 -6.96 2.45
C ILE A 532 12.73 -6.53 2.50
N ALA A 533 13.37 -6.60 3.67
CA ALA A 533 14.78 -6.27 3.84
C ALA A 533 15.68 -7.17 2.98
N TYR A 534 15.47 -8.49 3.02
CA TYR A 534 16.18 -9.45 2.17
C TYR A 534 15.95 -9.17 0.69
N TYR A 535 14.71 -8.92 0.28
CA TYR A 535 14.38 -8.61 -1.11
C TYR A 535 15.11 -7.36 -1.60
N GLN A 536 15.07 -6.28 -0.81
CA GLN A 536 15.76 -5.02 -1.13
C GLN A 536 17.29 -5.14 -1.07
N ASN A 537 17.82 -6.12 -0.33
CA ASN A 537 19.24 -6.47 -0.29
C ASN A 537 19.66 -7.40 -1.45
N GLY A 538 18.70 -7.98 -2.19
CA GLY A 538 18.92 -8.90 -3.31
C GLY A 538 18.86 -10.39 -2.95
N ASP A 539 18.57 -10.73 -1.69
CA ASP A 539 18.54 -12.09 -1.16
C ASP A 539 17.14 -12.73 -1.33
N VAL A 540 16.76 -13.03 -2.58
CA VAL A 540 15.41 -13.52 -2.92
C VAL A 540 15.01 -14.78 -2.15
N GLU A 541 15.89 -15.78 -2.05
CA GLU A 541 15.58 -17.05 -1.38
C GLU A 541 15.30 -16.84 0.13
N LEU A 542 16.03 -15.92 0.77
CA LEU A 542 15.81 -15.56 2.17
C LEU A 542 14.54 -14.72 2.35
N ALA A 543 14.19 -13.90 1.35
CA ALA A 543 12.91 -13.19 1.33
C ALA A 543 11.74 -14.17 1.32
N ASP A 544 11.77 -15.19 0.46
CA ASP A 544 10.74 -16.24 0.41
C ASP A 544 10.67 -17.03 1.71
N GLN A 545 11.82 -17.41 2.30
CA GLN A 545 11.86 -18.08 3.61
C GLN A 545 11.18 -17.23 4.70
N ALA A 546 11.43 -15.93 4.71
CA ALA A 546 10.83 -15.02 5.69
C ALA A 546 9.32 -14.83 5.45
N LEU A 547 8.86 -14.80 4.20
CA LEU A 547 7.43 -14.77 3.85
C LEU A 547 6.72 -16.07 4.27
N ASP A 548 7.32 -17.23 4.03
CA ASP A 548 6.78 -18.53 4.47
C ASP A 548 6.62 -18.58 6.00
N ASN A 549 7.59 -18.04 6.73
CA ASN A 549 7.52 -17.94 8.19
C ASN A 549 6.44 -16.96 8.67
N ALA A 550 6.29 -15.81 8.03
CA ALA A 550 5.24 -14.86 8.34
C ALA A 550 3.85 -15.46 8.09
N ASP A 551 3.66 -16.11 6.93
CA ASP A 551 2.41 -16.76 6.52
C ASP A 551 2.01 -17.89 7.47
N ARG A 552 2.98 -18.68 7.95
CA ARG A 552 2.72 -19.74 8.94
C ARG A 552 2.22 -19.19 10.28
N LEU A 553 2.68 -18.02 10.69
CA LEU A 553 2.31 -17.40 11.97
C LEU A 553 0.95 -16.68 11.91
N ASP A 554 0.62 -16.08 10.76
CA ASP A 554 -0.68 -15.48 10.46
C ASP A 554 -1.14 -15.82 9.03
N PRO A 555 -1.78 -17.00 8.82
CA PRO A 555 -2.22 -17.44 7.50
C PRO A 555 -3.34 -16.59 6.87
N ASN A 556 -3.95 -15.70 7.67
CA ASN A 556 -5.02 -14.83 7.23
C ASN A 556 -4.53 -13.41 6.95
N ASP A 557 -3.23 -13.12 7.11
CA ASP A 557 -2.67 -11.80 6.78
C ASP A 557 -2.65 -11.59 5.26
N PRO A 558 -3.39 -10.60 4.73
CA PRO A 558 -3.35 -10.33 3.30
C PRO A 558 -2.03 -9.71 2.83
N VAL A 559 -1.27 -9.05 3.71
CA VAL A 559 -0.07 -8.27 3.34
C VAL A 559 1.06 -9.17 2.84
N VAL A 560 1.16 -10.40 3.35
CA VAL A 560 2.09 -11.42 2.84
C VAL A 560 1.82 -11.71 1.36
N SER A 561 0.57 -11.94 0.99
CA SER A 561 0.16 -12.21 -0.39
C SER A 561 0.34 -11.00 -1.31
N VAL A 562 0.12 -9.79 -0.78
CA VAL A 562 0.40 -8.55 -1.51
C VAL A 562 1.89 -8.41 -1.79
N THR A 563 2.74 -8.67 -0.81
CA THR A 563 4.21 -8.61 -0.94
C THR A 563 4.70 -9.64 -1.95
N ARG A 564 4.16 -10.87 -1.93
CA ARG A 564 4.43 -11.90 -2.95
C ARG A 564 4.03 -11.45 -4.35
N THR A 565 2.89 -10.76 -4.50
CA THR A 565 2.44 -10.23 -5.79
C THR A 565 3.43 -9.22 -6.36
N ALA A 566 3.87 -8.28 -5.52
CA ALA A 566 4.82 -7.24 -5.89
C ALA A 566 6.19 -7.84 -6.31
N ILE A 567 6.71 -8.80 -5.54
CA ILE A 567 7.94 -9.53 -5.86
C ILE A 567 7.80 -10.31 -7.17
N ALA A 568 6.68 -11.03 -7.36
CA ALA A 568 6.45 -11.82 -8.56
C ALA A 568 6.37 -10.96 -9.83
N LEU A 569 5.70 -9.80 -9.77
CA LEU A 569 5.68 -8.81 -10.85
C LEU A 569 7.10 -8.32 -11.17
N ASP A 570 7.87 -7.98 -10.14
CA ASP A 570 9.25 -7.51 -10.27
C ASP A 570 10.19 -8.58 -10.87
N GLN A 571 9.90 -9.86 -10.62
CA GLN A 571 10.65 -11.01 -11.15
C GLN A 571 10.11 -11.57 -12.48
N TYR A 572 9.14 -10.91 -13.13
CA TYR A 572 8.49 -11.40 -14.35
C TYR A 572 7.78 -12.77 -14.18
N GLN A 573 7.43 -13.14 -12.95
CA GLN A 573 6.70 -14.36 -12.61
C GLN A 573 5.18 -14.11 -12.66
N ALA A 574 4.66 -13.92 -13.87
CA ALA A 574 3.27 -13.49 -14.10
C ALA A 574 2.21 -14.39 -13.42
N ASP A 575 2.40 -15.71 -13.48
CA ASP A 575 1.45 -16.67 -12.89
C ASP A 575 1.40 -16.54 -11.36
N GLN A 576 2.56 -16.41 -10.71
CA GLN A 576 2.63 -16.24 -9.27
C GLN A 576 2.05 -14.91 -8.82
N ALA A 577 2.21 -13.86 -9.63
CA ALA A 577 1.59 -12.56 -9.39
C ALA A 577 0.05 -12.67 -9.37
N ILE A 578 -0.55 -13.34 -10.36
CA ILE A 578 -2.01 -13.55 -10.40
C ILE A 578 -2.49 -14.39 -9.21
N VAL A 579 -1.82 -15.50 -8.91
CA VAL A 579 -2.20 -16.38 -7.78
C VAL A 579 -2.14 -15.62 -6.45
N SER A 580 -1.05 -14.91 -6.20
CA SER A 580 -0.83 -14.15 -4.96
C SER A 580 -1.81 -12.98 -4.83
N ALA A 581 -2.11 -12.28 -5.94
CA ALA A 581 -3.05 -11.18 -5.94
C ALA A 581 -4.47 -11.64 -5.59
N ARG A 582 -4.91 -12.78 -6.14
CA ARG A 582 -6.21 -13.38 -5.83
C ARG A 582 -6.30 -13.80 -4.37
N GLU A 583 -5.22 -14.36 -3.83
CA GLU A 583 -5.14 -14.74 -2.43
C GLU A 583 -5.18 -13.51 -1.49
N ALA A 584 -4.53 -12.42 -1.86
CA ALA A 584 -4.64 -11.15 -1.13
C ALA A 584 -6.09 -10.67 -1.07
N VAL A 585 -6.77 -10.58 -2.22
CA VAL A 585 -8.19 -10.18 -2.31
C VAL A 585 -9.08 -11.08 -1.43
N ARG A 586 -8.84 -12.40 -1.44
CA ARG A 586 -9.58 -13.37 -0.62
C ARG A 586 -9.39 -13.10 0.88
N ARG A 587 -8.15 -12.88 1.33
CA ARG A 587 -7.81 -12.64 2.74
C ARG A 587 -8.36 -11.30 3.25
N TYR A 588 -8.32 -10.24 2.44
CA TYR A 588 -8.93 -8.95 2.80
C TYR A 588 -10.44 -9.08 3.03
N ARG A 589 -11.16 -9.74 2.11
CA ARG A 589 -12.62 -9.97 2.26
C ARG A 589 -12.94 -10.74 3.54
N GLN A 590 -12.13 -11.72 3.90
CA GLN A 590 -12.33 -12.50 5.14
C GLN A 590 -12.17 -11.67 6.42
N ARG A 591 -11.35 -10.61 6.38
CA ARG A 591 -11.14 -9.70 7.52
C ARG A 591 -12.19 -8.58 7.60
N GLY A 592 -13.24 -8.59 6.78
CA GLY A 592 -14.31 -7.58 6.82
C GLY A 592 -13.88 -6.19 6.32
N GLY A 593 -12.77 -6.11 5.57
CA GLY A 593 -12.37 -4.89 4.88
C GLY A 593 -13.02 -4.81 3.51
N ASP A 594 -13.82 -3.77 3.27
CA ASP A 594 -14.01 -3.25 1.91
C ASP A 594 -12.60 -2.89 1.38
N PHE A 595 -12.34 -3.15 0.09
CA PHE A 595 -11.01 -3.27 -0.54
C PHE A 595 -10.07 -2.06 -0.52
N ALA A 596 -10.19 -1.14 0.44
CA ALA A 596 -9.30 -0.02 0.63
C ALA A 596 -7.84 -0.50 0.56
N GLY A 597 -7.16 -0.11 -0.52
CA GLY A 597 -5.72 -0.19 -0.69
C GLY A 597 -5.09 -1.60 -0.65
N LEU A 598 -5.58 -2.58 -1.43
CA LEU A 598 -4.75 -3.72 -1.84
C LEU A 598 -3.44 -3.16 -2.41
N ALA A 599 -2.34 -3.31 -1.66
CA ALA A 599 -1.27 -2.31 -1.57
C ALA A 599 -0.81 -1.67 -2.90
N VAL A 600 -0.40 -0.42 -2.77
CA VAL A 600 -0.22 0.49 -3.88
C VAL A 600 1.13 0.20 -4.58
N ASN A 601 1.12 -0.05 -5.89
CA ASN A 601 2.22 0.48 -6.70
C ASN A 601 1.84 1.94 -6.95
N ARG A 602 2.56 2.86 -6.32
CA ARG A 602 2.19 4.28 -6.31
C ARG A 602 2.13 4.89 -7.72
N GLU A 603 2.59 4.22 -8.77
CA GLU A 603 2.45 4.67 -10.16
C GLU A 603 1.42 3.91 -11.01
N ALA A 604 1.07 2.66 -10.68
CA ALA A 604 0.42 1.73 -11.63
C ALA A 604 -0.95 1.17 -11.18
N GLY A 605 -1.52 1.73 -10.10
CA GLY A 605 -2.81 1.32 -9.56
C GLY A 605 -2.70 0.16 -8.55
N SER A 606 -3.74 -0.68 -8.47
CA SER A 606 -3.78 -1.80 -7.52
C SER A 606 -2.97 -3.02 -8.02
N TYR A 607 -2.36 -3.79 -7.11
CA TYR A 607 -1.60 -4.99 -7.49
C TYR A 607 -2.42 -6.06 -8.24
N PRO A 608 -3.70 -6.32 -7.89
CA PRO A 608 -4.53 -7.24 -8.68
C PRO A 608 -4.72 -6.77 -10.12
N ALA A 609 -5.02 -5.50 -10.34
CA ALA A 609 -5.15 -4.97 -11.70
C ALA A 609 -3.83 -5.09 -12.47
N GLN A 610 -2.70 -4.78 -11.83
CA GLN A 610 -1.37 -4.92 -12.43
C GLN A 610 -1.01 -6.36 -12.80
N ALA A 611 -1.34 -7.35 -11.96
CA ALA A 611 -1.06 -8.76 -12.23
C ALA A 611 -1.70 -9.25 -13.54
N TYR A 612 -2.95 -8.87 -13.81
CA TYR A 612 -3.63 -9.20 -15.06
C TYR A 612 -3.14 -8.35 -16.24
N ARG A 613 -2.94 -7.04 -16.03
CA ARG A 613 -2.43 -6.12 -17.07
C ARG A 613 -1.04 -6.49 -17.56
N PHE A 614 -0.22 -7.12 -16.70
CA PHE A 614 1.11 -7.61 -17.06
C PHE A 614 1.08 -8.62 -18.23
N LEU A 615 -0.02 -9.37 -18.37
CA LEU A 615 -0.28 -10.30 -19.48
C LEU A 615 -1.26 -9.75 -20.53
N ASN A 616 -1.51 -8.44 -20.54
CA ASN A 616 -2.50 -7.75 -21.38
C ASN A 616 -3.94 -8.29 -21.22
N LEU A 617 -4.31 -8.74 -20.01
CA LEU A 617 -5.67 -9.14 -19.66
C LEU A 617 -6.44 -7.93 -19.12
N ASP A 618 -6.56 -6.88 -19.95
CA ASP A 618 -6.92 -5.52 -19.53
C ASP A 618 -8.35 -5.39 -18.99
N GLU A 619 -9.31 -6.13 -19.57
CA GLU A 619 -10.71 -6.08 -19.09
C GLU A 619 -10.86 -6.76 -17.73
N TRP A 620 -10.07 -7.81 -17.48
CA TRP A 620 -10.03 -8.46 -16.17
C TRP A 620 -9.36 -7.56 -15.12
N ALA A 621 -8.30 -6.84 -15.52
CA ALA A 621 -7.67 -5.83 -14.68
C ALA A 621 -8.65 -4.71 -14.31
N ARG A 622 -9.41 -4.20 -15.30
CA ARG A 622 -10.46 -3.19 -15.10
C ARG A 622 -11.54 -3.66 -14.13
N TYR A 623 -11.99 -4.91 -14.24
CA TYR A 623 -12.93 -5.49 -13.28
C TYR A 623 -12.44 -5.40 -11.83
N TYR A 624 -11.18 -5.77 -11.57
CA TYR A 624 -10.63 -5.66 -10.21
C TYR A 624 -10.44 -4.20 -9.79
N GLY A 625 -9.95 -3.32 -10.67
CA GLY A 625 -9.78 -1.89 -10.38
C GLY A 625 -11.10 -1.21 -10.00
N ASP A 626 -12.15 -1.42 -10.80
CA ASP A 626 -13.48 -0.85 -10.55
C ASP A 626 -14.09 -1.39 -9.24
N ARG A 627 -13.87 -2.67 -8.93
CA ARG A 627 -14.38 -3.27 -7.68
C ARG A 627 -13.68 -2.76 -6.44
N VAL A 628 -12.47 -2.24 -6.53
CA VAL A 628 -11.75 -1.70 -5.37
C VAL A 628 -11.75 -0.17 -5.34
N PHE A 629 -12.54 0.47 -6.21
CA PHE A 629 -12.62 1.91 -6.33
C PHE A 629 -13.06 2.58 -5.02
N ASP A 630 -12.21 3.46 -4.50
CA ASP A 630 -12.48 4.37 -3.39
C ASP A 630 -12.07 5.80 -3.79
N PRO A 631 -13.01 6.77 -3.82
CA PRO A 631 -12.74 8.16 -4.22
C PRO A 631 -11.77 8.92 -3.30
N PHE A 632 -11.30 8.32 -2.19
CA PHE A 632 -10.28 8.89 -1.31
C PHE A 632 -8.86 8.34 -1.56
N THR A 633 -8.69 7.48 -2.57
CA THR A 633 -7.41 6.79 -2.82
C THR A 633 -6.87 7.07 -4.22
N ALA A 634 -5.57 7.36 -4.32
CA ALA A 634 -4.92 7.64 -5.61
C ALA A 634 -4.96 6.44 -6.58
N SER A 635 -4.81 5.21 -6.06
CA SER A 635 -4.81 3.97 -6.85
C SER A 635 -6.07 3.78 -7.68
N SER A 636 -7.22 4.20 -7.16
CA SER A 636 -8.52 4.09 -7.84
C SER A 636 -8.55 4.94 -9.10
N TYR A 637 -8.03 6.17 -9.01
CA TYR A 637 -7.89 7.06 -10.16
C TYR A 637 -6.86 6.53 -11.16
N PHE A 638 -5.75 5.95 -10.70
CA PHE A 638 -4.75 5.35 -11.59
C PHE A 638 -5.28 4.11 -12.31
N ASP A 639 -6.07 3.26 -11.67
CA ASP A 639 -6.69 2.09 -12.31
C ASP A 639 -7.73 2.52 -13.36
N GLU A 640 -8.57 3.52 -13.07
CA GLU A 640 -9.50 4.08 -14.06
C GLU A 640 -8.77 4.78 -15.22
N ALA A 641 -7.64 5.44 -14.95
CA ALA A 641 -6.79 6.08 -15.95
C ALA A 641 -6.09 5.05 -16.85
N ALA A 642 -5.67 3.92 -16.28
CA ALA A 642 -5.02 2.82 -17.00
C ALA A 642 -5.99 1.95 -17.83
N ALA A 643 -7.30 2.13 -17.67
CA ALA A 643 -8.29 1.43 -18.48
C ALA A 643 -8.19 1.86 -19.95
N ARG A 644 -7.65 0.97 -20.80
CA ARG A 644 -7.47 1.22 -22.24
C ARG A 644 -8.80 1.45 -22.94
N ARG A 645 -8.88 2.49 -23.77
CA ARG A 645 -10.08 2.86 -24.53
C ARG A 645 -9.69 3.15 -25.97
N PRO A 646 -9.91 2.22 -26.91
CA PRO A 646 -9.65 2.50 -28.31
C PRO A 646 -10.53 3.66 -28.76
N SER A 647 -9.94 4.66 -29.43
CA SER A 647 -10.71 5.67 -30.16
C SER A 647 -11.68 4.97 -31.12
N ILE A 648 -12.92 5.44 -31.17
CA ILE A 648 -13.91 4.89 -32.12
C ILE A 648 -13.68 5.41 -33.56
N PHE A 649 -12.95 6.51 -33.71
CA PHE A 649 -12.49 7.02 -35.00
C PHE A 649 -11.12 6.42 -35.32
N ALA A 650 -10.94 6.02 -36.58
CA ALA A 650 -9.66 5.49 -37.05
C ALA A 650 -8.56 6.56 -36.94
N THR A 651 -7.73 6.46 -35.90
CA THR A 651 -6.51 7.24 -35.77
C THR A 651 -5.37 6.53 -36.50
N ARG A 652 -4.34 7.27 -36.89
CA ARG A 652 -3.10 6.67 -37.41
C ARG A 652 -2.53 5.76 -36.32
N PRO A 653 -2.26 4.48 -36.56
CA PRO A 653 -1.60 3.66 -35.57
C PRO A 653 -0.16 4.17 -35.37
N THR A 654 0.11 4.67 -34.18
CA THR A 654 1.41 5.09 -33.66
C THR A 654 2.05 3.93 -32.89
N ILE A 655 3.36 4.05 -32.61
CA ILE A 655 4.05 3.11 -31.70
C ILE A 655 3.35 3.06 -30.34
N SER A 656 2.90 4.22 -29.83
CA SER A 656 2.13 4.31 -28.58
C SER A 656 0.78 3.57 -28.67
N SER A 657 0.04 3.70 -29.76
CA SER A 657 -1.27 3.05 -29.94
C SER A 657 -1.18 1.51 -29.98
N ALA A 658 -0.07 0.97 -30.49
CA ALA A 658 0.19 -0.46 -30.55
C ALA A 658 0.55 -1.04 -29.17
N GLN A 659 1.22 -0.23 -28.34
CA GLN A 659 1.49 -0.52 -26.93
C GLN A 659 0.28 -0.19 -26.03
N GLY A 660 -0.71 0.53 -26.55
CA GLY A 660 -1.96 0.88 -25.88
C GLY A 660 -1.86 2.09 -24.95
N ASP A 661 -0.94 3.02 -25.25
CA ASP A 661 -0.54 4.14 -24.40
C ASP A 661 -1.05 5.51 -24.90
N ASP A 662 -2.12 5.55 -25.69
CA ASP A 662 -2.68 6.83 -26.15
C ASP A 662 -3.29 7.58 -24.95
N ILE A 663 -2.60 8.64 -24.51
CA ILE A 663 -3.03 9.48 -23.39
C ILE A 663 -4.15 10.41 -23.87
N ASP A 664 -5.38 10.09 -23.48
CA ASP A 664 -6.53 10.98 -23.62
C ASP A 664 -6.59 12.01 -22.46
N LEU A 665 -7.26 13.13 -22.67
CA LEU A 665 -7.51 14.18 -21.66
C LEU A 665 -8.17 13.63 -20.40
N THR A 666 -9.06 12.63 -20.55
CA THR A 666 -9.71 11.94 -19.43
C THR A 666 -8.67 11.23 -18.55
N THR A 667 -7.74 10.50 -19.17
CA THR A 667 -6.65 9.79 -18.48
C THR A 667 -5.74 10.77 -17.76
N TYR A 668 -5.38 11.89 -18.41
CA TYR A 668 -4.58 12.94 -17.77
C TYR A 668 -5.28 13.54 -16.55
N THR A 669 -6.58 13.83 -16.65
CA THR A 669 -7.37 14.41 -15.55
C THR A 669 -7.45 13.44 -14.37
N LEU A 670 -7.73 12.16 -14.62
CA LEU A 670 -7.76 11.11 -13.59
C LEU A 670 -6.39 10.98 -12.90
N MET A 671 -5.29 10.97 -13.67
CA MET A 671 -3.94 10.93 -13.11
C MET A 671 -3.66 12.12 -12.18
N ILE A 672 -4.00 13.35 -12.60
CA ILE A 672 -3.81 14.54 -11.75
C ILE A 672 -4.71 14.48 -10.50
N GLN A 673 -5.97 14.05 -10.63
CA GLN A 673 -6.86 13.86 -9.47
C GLN A 673 -6.27 12.85 -8.48
N GLY A 674 -5.73 11.72 -8.96
CA GLY A 674 -5.03 10.73 -8.13
C GLY A 674 -3.81 11.32 -7.43
N LEU A 675 -3.00 12.12 -8.14
CA LEU A 675 -1.82 12.80 -7.57
C LEU A 675 -2.16 13.86 -6.51
N PHE A 676 -3.39 14.38 -6.46
CA PHE A 676 -3.81 15.22 -5.32
C PHE A 676 -4.03 14.41 -4.04
N PHE A 677 -4.29 13.10 -4.12
CA PHE A 677 -4.42 12.21 -2.95
C PHE A 677 -3.09 11.57 -2.54
N ASP A 678 -2.19 11.32 -3.49
CA ASP A 678 -0.82 10.90 -3.21
C ASP A 678 0.16 11.68 -4.11
N PRO A 679 0.64 12.86 -3.71
CA PRO A 679 1.59 13.63 -4.51
C PRO A 679 2.98 13.00 -4.49
N LEU A 680 3.22 11.95 -3.71
CA LEU A 680 4.50 11.24 -3.74
C LEU A 680 4.49 10.14 -4.81
N ALA A 681 3.34 9.86 -5.45
CA ALA A 681 3.19 8.92 -6.56
C ALA A 681 3.77 9.41 -7.89
N VAL A 682 4.26 10.64 -7.99
CA VAL A 682 4.84 11.19 -9.23
C VAL A 682 6.09 10.42 -9.68
N SER A 683 6.76 9.73 -8.75
CA SER A 683 7.93 8.92 -9.07
C SER A 683 7.99 7.60 -8.30
N SER A 684 8.68 6.66 -8.93
CA SER A 684 9.11 5.38 -8.41
C SER A 684 10.46 5.00 -9.05
N ARG A 685 11.04 3.91 -8.54
CA ARG A 685 12.31 3.42 -9.07
C ARG A 685 12.13 2.81 -10.44
N ILE A 686 12.94 3.25 -11.40
CA ILE A 686 12.77 2.84 -12.79
C ILE A 686 13.17 1.37 -12.94
N GLY A 687 12.21 0.53 -13.32
CA GLY A 687 12.41 -0.91 -13.52
C GLY A 687 12.53 -1.72 -12.23
N ARG A 688 12.30 -1.16 -11.05
CA ARG A 688 12.36 -1.90 -9.77
C ARG A 688 11.21 -1.55 -8.86
N VAL A 689 10.63 -2.55 -8.21
CA VAL A 689 9.65 -2.35 -7.14
C VAL A 689 10.38 -2.13 -5.81
N ASP A 690 10.28 -0.94 -5.24
CA ASP A 690 10.68 -0.67 -3.86
C ASP A 690 9.48 -0.88 -2.92
N LEU A 691 9.43 -2.06 -2.29
CA LEU A 691 8.39 -2.43 -1.32
C LEU A 691 8.31 -1.46 -0.13
N LEU A 692 9.45 -0.90 0.27
CA LEU A 692 9.55 0.25 1.16
C LEU A 692 10.26 1.38 0.44
N ARG A 693 9.60 2.53 0.35
CA ARG A 693 10.14 3.71 -0.32
C ARG A 693 11.34 4.28 0.44
N ARG A 694 12.48 4.36 -0.26
CA ARG A 694 13.74 4.98 0.19
C ARG A 694 14.15 6.08 -0.80
N PRO A 695 14.99 7.05 -0.38
CA PRO A 695 15.53 8.05 -1.29
C PRO A 695 16.20 7.42 -2.51
N PHE A 696 15.90 7.96 -3.69
CA PHE A 696 16.54 7.57 -4.94
C PHE A 696 16.57 8.76 -5.90
N ILE A 697 17.48 8.68 -6.85
CA ILE A 697 17.47 9.47 -8.07
C ILE A 697 17.84 8.52 -9.19
N ASP A 698 16.88 8.23 -10.04
CA ASP A 698 17.05 7.32 -11.16
C ASP A 698 16.96 8.15 -12.45
N THR A 699 17.85 7.87 -13.40
CA THR A 699 17.84 8.52 -14.72
C THR A 699 17.70 7.48 -15.81
N GLU A 700 16.77 7.68 -16.74
CA GLU A 700 16.61 6.84 -17.93
C GLU A 700 16.86 7.66 -19.19
N PHE A 701 17.69 7.14 -20.08
CA PHE A 701 17.87 7.64 -21.44
C PHE A 701 17.38 6.58 -22.42
N GLY A 702 16.40 6.93 -23.24
CA GLY A 702 15.88 6.10 -24.29
C GLY A 702 16.25 6.62 -25.68
N GLY A 703 16.35 5.69 -26.60
CA GLY A 703 16.45 5.98 -28.02
C GLY A 703 15.73 4.92 -28.83
N SER A 704 15.04 5.34 -29.88
CA SER A 704 14.45 4.43 -30.86
C SER A 704 14.93 4.76 -32.27
N VAL A 705 15.17 3.72 -33.06
CA VAL A 705 15.34 3.85 -34.51
C VAL A 705 14.09 3.31 -35.17
N LEU A 706 13.45 4.15 -35.96
CA LEU A 706 12.21 3.85 -36.65
C LEU A 706 12.49 3.65 -38.13
N VAL A 707 12.09 2.52 -38.69
CA VAL A 707 12.08 2.25 -40.12
C VAL A 707 10.63 2.15 -40.59
N ARG A 708 10.23 3.04 -41.50
CA ARG A 708 8.90 3.05 -42.12
C ARG A 708 9.08 3.34 -43.60
N ASN A 709 8.51 2.51 -44.47
CA ASN A 709 8.64 2.62 -45.93
C ASN A 709 10.10 2.81 -46.41
N ASN A 710 11.03 1.99 -45.91
CA ASN A 710 12.48 2.06 -46.21
C ASN A 710 13.22 3.35 -45.83
N ARG A 711 12.61 4.24 -45.04
CA ARG A 711 13.28 5.42 -44.46
C ARG A 711 13.50 5.27 -42.97
N ILE A 712 14.58 5.88 -42.50
CA ILE A 712 15.04 5.82 -41.11
C ILE A 712 14.74 7.17 -40.46
N GLY A 713 14.06 7.15 -39.31
CA GLY A 713 14.05 8.25 -38.35
C GLY A 713 14.38 7.76 -36.96
N TRP A 714 14.28 8.65 -35.99
CA TRP A 714 14.70 8.37 -34.63
C TRP A 714 13.86 9.10 -33.60
N GLU A 715 13.87 8.55 -32.40
CA GLU A 715 13.36 9.16 -31.19
C GLU A 715 14.46 9.11 -30.13
N ALA A 716 14.54 10.14 -29.30
CA ALA A 716 15.35 10.14 -28.10
C ALA A 716 14.52 10.70 -26.95
N ASP A 717 14.56 10.02 -25.82
CA ASP A 717 13.90 10.42 -24.59
C ASP A 717 14.87 10.40 -23.41
N ALA A 718 14.62 11.27 -22.45
CA ALA A 718 15.35 11.33 -21.19
C ALA A 718 14.34 11.59 -20.07
N SER A 719 14.45 10.83 -18.98
CA SER A 719 13.70 11.10 -17.76
C SER A 719 14.61 11.04 -16.54
N VAL A 720 14.35 11.93 -15.60
CA VAL A 720 14.99 11.95 -14.28
C VAL A 720 13.86 11.95 -13.27
N GLN A 721 13.89 10.97 -12.38
CA GLN A 721 12.91 10.84 -11.31
C GLN A 721 13.63 10.71 -9.99
N GLY A 722 13.02 11.21 -8.93
CA GLY A 722 13.63 11.11 -7.62
C GLY A 722 12.67 11.33 -6.49
N PHE A 723 13.04 10.76 -5.36
CA PHE A 723 12.33 10.88 -4.11
C PHE A 723 13.32 11.17 -2.98
N SER A 724 12.93 12.06 -2.08
CA SER A 724 13.62 12.33 -0.81
C SER A 724 12.61 12.32 0.33
N ASN A 725 13.02 11.82 1.49
CA ASN A 725 12.28 11.91 2.75
C ASN A 725 12.75 13.08 3.63
N GLU A 726 13.74 13.87 3.19
CA GLU A 726 14.30 15.01 3.92
C GLU A 726 14.23 16.33 3.12
N PRO A 727 13.95 17.48 3.77
CA PRO A 727 13.46 17.62 5.15
C PRO A 727 11.96 17.27 5.29
N VAL A 728 11.25 17.18 4.16
CA VAL A 728 9.87 16.72 4.06
C VAL A 728 9.76 15.76 2.86
N PRO A 729 8.87 14.76 2.91
CA PRO A 729 8.67 13.83 1.80
C PRO A 729 8.38 14.57 0.51
N THR A 730 9.25 14.41 -0.49
CA THR A 730 9.18 15.12 -1.76
C THR A 730 9.57 14.19 -2.90
N SER A 731 8.76 14.17 -3.94
CA SER A 731 8.93 13.37 -5.15
C SER A 731 8.94 14.29 -6.35
N PHE A 732 9.77 14.00 -7.34
CA PHE A 732 9.76 14.71 -8.62
C PHE A 732 9.97 13.75 -9.79
N SER A 733 9.43 14.14 -10.94
CA SER A 733 9.66 13.49 -12.23
C SER A 733 9.83 14.58 -13.27
N LEU A 734 10.86 14.46 -14.09
CA LEU A 734 11.14 15.31 -15.24
C LEU A 734 11.33 14.39 -16.44
N SER A 735 10.63 14.65 -17.53
CA SER A 735 10.81 13.91 -18.78
C SER A 735 10.89 14.87 -19.95
N ALA A 736 11.67 14.50 -20.96
CA ALA A 736 11.71 15.18 -22.24
C ALA A 736 11.96 14.16 -23.35
N ALA A 737 11.27 14.30 -24.47
CA ALA A 737 11.50 13.47 -25.65
C ALA A 737 11.49 14.30 -26.93
N ARG A 738 12.20 13.81 -27.94
CA ARG A 738 12.24 14.36 -29.28
C ARG A 738 12.16 13.23 -30.30
N ALA A 739 11.20 13.33 -31.20
CA ALA A 739 11.04 12.43 -32.33
C ALA A 739 11.25 13.19 -33.63
N LEU A 740 12.02 12.62 -34.55
CA LEU A 740 12.30 13.16 -35.87
C LEU A 740 12.25 12.03 -36.91
N PHE A 741 11.28 12.12 -37.82
CA PHE A 741 11.11 11.22 -38.93
C PHE A 741 10.70 12.03 -40.18
N ASP A 742 11.46 11.90 -41.27
CA ASP A 742 11.22 12.62 -42.52
C ASP A 742 10.98 11.61 -43.66
N GLY A 743 9.73 11.22 -43.83
CA GLY A 743 9.34 10.19 -44.78
C GLY A 743 9.27 10.65 -46.25
N ASP A 744 8.86 9.74 -47.14
CA ASP A 744 8.79 10.01 -48.60
C ASP A 744 7.76 11.10 -48.95
N THR A 745 6.68 11.16 -48.19
CA THR A 745 5.60 12.12 -48.38
C THR A 745 5.49 13.04 -47.17
N SER A 746 4.81 14.18 -47.32
CA SER A 746 4.53 15.06 -46.18
C SER A 746 3.67 14.39 -45.12
N LEU A 747 2.87 13.36 -45.46
CA LEU A 747 2.13 12.52 -44.50
C LEU A 747 3.05 11.69 -43.60
N ASP A 748 4.24 11.40 -44.09
CA ASP A 748 5.23 10.60 -43.39
C ASP A 748 6.21 11.47 -42.61
N ARG A 749 5.95 12.76 -42.42
CA ARG A 749 6.75 13.60 -41.52
C ARG A 749 6.21 13.53 -40.10
N GLU A 750 7.12 13.40 -39.14
CA GLU A 750 6.83 13.43 -37.71
C GLU A 750 7.99 14.14 -37.00
N ASN A 751 7.77 15.39 -36.58
CA ASN A 751 8.73 16.15 -35.78
C ASN A 751 8.01 16.61 -34.51
N ALA A 752 8.38 16.02 -33.38
CA ALA A 752 7.77 16.30 -32.10
C ALA A 752 8.83 16.51 -31.04
N SER A 753 8.60 17.46 -30.14
CA SER A 753 9.37 17.66 -28.93
C SER A 753 8.41 17.82 -27.77
N ASN A 754 8.63 17.10 -26.68
CA ASN A 754 7.82 17.21 -25.47
C ASN A 754 8.74 17.33 -24.25
N ALA A 755 8.24 17.98 -23.22
CA ALA A 755 8.85 18.03 -21.91
C ALA A 755 7.74 18.09 -20.87
N SER A 756 7.86 17.37 -19.77
CA SER A 756 6.94 17.46 -18.65
C SER A 756 7.68 17.35 -17.33
N PHE A 757 7.12 17.99 -16.30
CA PHE A 757 7.62 17.88 -14.95
C PHE A 757 6.48 17.75 -13.95
N PHE A 758 6.75 17.05 -12.87
CA PHE A 758 5.88 16.88 -11.71
C PHE A 758 6.74 17.01 -10.46
N ILE A 759 6.25 17.73 -9.46
CA ILE A 759 6.86 17.85 -8.14
C ILE A 759 5.72 17.74 -7.14
N GLY A 760 5.81 16.79 -6.23
CA GLY A 760 4.81 16.60 -5.20
C GLY A 760 5.45 16.43 -3.83
N THR A 761 4.77 16.94 -2.80
CA THR A 761 5.26 16.91 -1.42
C THR A 761 4.12 16.72 -0.43
N ALA A 762 4.39 15.99 0.65
CA ALA A 762 3.42 15.68 1.70
C ALA A 762 4.06 15.97 3.07
N PRO A 763 4.09 17.25 3.51
CA PRO A 763 4.75 17.67 4.74
C PRO A 763 4.05 17.18 6.01
N SER A 764 2.78 16.78 5.93
CA SER A 764 2.02 16.25 7.05
C SER A 764 1.07 15.14 6.59
N ALA A 765 0.43 14.47 7.55
CA ALA A 765 -0.66 13.53 7.29
C ALA A 765 -1.87 14.17 6.58
N ALA A 766 -2.05 15.47 6.75
CA ALA A 766 -3.21 16.21 6.27
C ALA A 766 -2.95 16.91 4.93
N ASP A 767 -1.78 17.52 4.77
CA ASP A 767 -1.48 18.45 3.68
C ASP A 767 -0.63 17.81 2.59
N ARG A 768 -1.06 17.99 1.35
CA ARG A 768 -0.43 17.48 0.14
C ARG A 768 -0.36 18.60 -0.90
N PHE A 769 0.75 18.72 -1.59
CA PHE A 769 0.97 19.72 -2.63
C PHE A 769 1.49 19.07 -3.90
N LEU A 770 1.03 19.56 -5.05
CA LEU A 770 1.45 19.10 -6.37
C LEU A 770 1.68 20.31 -7.27
N ILE A 771 2.81 20.34 -7.97
CA ILE A 771 3.12 21.29 -9.04
C ILE A 771 3.48 20.46 -10.27
N PHE A 772 2.91 20.80 -11.42
CA PHE A 772 3.15 20.07 -12.65
C PHE A 772 3.15 21.01 -13.85
N GLY A 773 3.76 20.56 -14.94
CA GLY A 773 3.67 21.24 -16.21
C GLY A 773 4.13 20.38 -17.36
N ALA A 774 3.64 20.70 -18.55
CA ALA A 774 4.06 20.06 -19.78
C ALA A 774 4.15 21.10 -20.90
N ALA A 775 5.11 20.91 -21.79
CA ALA A 775 5.26 21.67 -23.01
C ALA A 775 5.45 20.70 -24.17
N SER A 776 4.81 20.99 -25.30
CA SER A 776 4.96 20.22 -26.52
C SER A 776 5.04 21.13 -27.74
N SER A 777 5.78 20.69 -28.75
CA SER A 777 5.82 21.27 -30.08
C SER A 777 5.74 20.11 -31.06
N VAL A 778 4.77 20.14 -31.97
CA VAL A 778 4.49 19.06 -32.91
C VAL A 778 4.25 19.66 -34.29
N GLU A 779 4.98 19.17 -35.27
CA GLU A 779 4.77 19.44 -36.70
C GLU A 779 4.20 18.16 -37.34
N PRO A 780 2.87 18.02 -37.41
CA PRO A 780 2.26 16.83 -37.98
C PRO A 780 2.47 16.79 -39.50
N GLY A 781 2.63 15.58 -40.02
CA GLY A 781 2.61 15.34 -41.45
C GLY A 781 1.22 15.53 -42.04
N LEU A 782 1.11 16.29 -43.13
CA LEU A 782 -0.16 16.61 -43.78
C LEU A 782 -0.27 16.00 -45.19
N ALA A 783 -1.47 15.56 -45.55
CA ALA A 783 -1.82 15.06 -46.87
C ALA A 783 -1.77 16.19 -47.90
N LYS A 784 -1.15 15.90 -49.05
CA LYS A 784 -1.32 16.72 -50.24
C LYS A 784 -2.43 16.10 -51.08
N PHE A 785 -3.47 16.87 -51.37
CA PHE A 785 -4.51 16.44 -52.28
C PHE A 785 -4.18 16.97 -53.68
N ASP A 786 -4.04 16.05 -54.63
CA ASP A 786 -3.93 16.37 -56.05
C ASP A 786 -5.01 15.58 -56.79
N THR A 787 -6.17 16.19 -56.91
CA THR A 787 -7.28 15.69 -57.74
C THR A 787 -7.29 16.44 -59.06
N ARG A 788 -7.96 15.91 -60.09
CA ARG A 788 -8.05 16.55 -61.42
C ARG A 788 -8.47 18.04 -61.38
N THR A 789 -9.16 18.47 -60.33
CA THR A 789 -9.67 19.83 -60.19
C THR A 789 -9.25 20.54 -58.90
N ARG A 790 -8.55 19.89 -57.96
CA ARG A 790 -8.05 20.53 -56.72
C ARG A 790 -6.64 20.08 -56.36
N PHE A 791 -5.76 21.06 -56.17
CA PHE A 791 -4.44 20.92 -55.56
C PHE A 791 -4.43 21.59 -54.18
N PHE A 792 -3.92 20.91 -53.15
CA PHE A 792 -3.83 21.45 -51.79
C PHE A 792 -2.52 20.99 -51.13
N ALA A 793 -1.76 21.92 -50.55
CA ALA A 793 -0.54 21.64 -49.78
C ALA A 793 -0.41 22.62 -48.61
N GLY A 794 0.24 22.20 -47.53
CA GLY A 794 0.48 23.07 -46.38
C GLY A 794 1.35 22.46 -45.30
N THR A 795 1.59 23.24 -44.25
CA THR A 795 2.33 22.84 -43.04
C THR A 795 1.60 23.32 -41.80
N GLN A 796 1.73 22.57 -40.71
CA GLN A 796 1.19 22.95 -39.41
C GLN A 796 2.26 22.81 -38.33
N ASP A 797 2.30 23.74 -37.39
CA ASP A 797 3.13 23.70 -36.18
C ASP A 797 2.22 24.01 -34.98
N LEU A 798 2.10 23.03 -34.09
CA LEU A 798 1.34 23.15 -32.85
C LEU A 798 2.29 23.21 -31.67
N THR A 799 2.31 24.33 -30.95
CA THR A 799 3.01 24.47 -29.69
C THR A 799 1.99 24.57 -28.55
N SER A 800 2.13 23.76 -27.50
CA SER A 800 1.30 23.82 -26.30
C SER A 800 2.17 23.91 -25.06
N MET A 801 1.73 24.69 -24.08
CA MET A 801 2.31 24.73 -22.75
C MET A 801 1.18 24.75 -21.72
N GLN A 802 1.27 23.87 -20.75
CA GLN A 802 0.34 23.78 -19.63
C GLN A 802 1.11 23.67 -18.31
N ALA A 803 0.60 24.29 -17.27
CA ALA A 803 1.16 24.21 -15.93
C ALA A 803 0.06 24.31 -14.89
N GLY A 804 0.23 23.64 -13.77
CA GLY A 804 -0.71 23.71 -12.67
C GLY A 804 -0.05 23.53 -11.32
N ALA A 805 -0.77 23.98 -10.30
CA ALA A 805 -0.44 23.75 -8.92
C ALA A 805 -1.72 23.43 -8.15
N GLY A 806 -1.65 22.52 -7.20
CA GLY A 806 -2.77 22.25 -6.32
C GLY A 806 -2.34 21.79 -4.94
N TRP A 807 -3.31 21.80 -4.05
CA TRP A 807 -3.21 21.48 -2.64
C TRP A 807 -4.42 20.66 -2.24
N SER A 808 -4.21 19.63 -1.44
CA SER A 808 -5.29 18.93 -0.76
C SER A 808 -5.04 18.87 0.74
N HIS A 809 -6.13 18.97 1.50
CA HIS A 809 -6.13 18.91 2.96
C HIS A 809 -7.16 17.91 3.46
N SER A 810 -6.69 16.95 4.26
CA SER A 810 -7.55 16.00 4.96
C SER A 810 -7.93 16.54 6.34
N PHE A 811 -9.22 16.80 6.56
CA PHE A 811 -9.77 17.11 7.90
C PHE A 811 -10.05 15.85 8.72
N GLY A 812 -10.02 14.68 8.08
CA GLY A 812 -10.22 13.36 8.65
C GLY A 812 -10.08 12.29 7.57
N ASP A 813 -10.36 11.03 7.93
CA ASP A 813 -10.24 9.86 7.04
C ASP A 813 -10.96 10.05 5.69
N ARG A 814 -12.25 10.41 5.74
CA ARG A 814 -13.10 10.61 4.56
C ARG A 814 -13.59 12.06 4.47
N ASN A 815 -12.68 13.02 4.65
CA ASN A 815 -13.00 14.44 4.53
C ASN A 815 -11.80 15.18 3.95
N VAL A 816 -11.84 15.46 2.64
CA VAL A 816 -10.71 16.00 1.89
C VAL A 816 -11.15 17.17 1.02
N LEU A 817 -10.55 18.33 1.26
CA LEU A 817 -10.69 19.53 0.41
C LEU A 817 -9.52 19.58 -0.56
N THR A 818 -9.79 19.82 -1.85
CA THR A 818 -8.79 19.94 -2.92
C THR A 818 -8.97 21.26 -3.65
N GLY A 819 -7.91 22.06 -3.72
CA GLY A 819 -7.85 23.29 -4.51
C GLY A 819 -6.77 23.17 -5.59
N ALA A 820 -7.06 23.64 -6.81
CA ALA A 820 -6.12 23.59 -7.92
C ALA A 820 -6.23 24.82 -8.81
N VAL A 821 -5.10 25.24 -9.38
CA VAL A 821 -5.01 26.26 -10.42
C VAL A 821 -4.25 25.67 -11.60
N TYR A 822 -4.77 25.87 -12.80
CA TYR A 822 -4.23 25.35 -14.03
C TYR A 822 -4.20 26.45 -15.10
N ALA A 823 -3.08 26.60 -15.78
CA ALA A 823 -2.89 27.55 -16.86
C ALA A 823 -2.49 26.80 -18.13
N THR A 824 -2.98 27.27 -19.27
CA THR A 824 -2.61 26.73 -20.59
C THR A 824 -2.39 27.84 -21.60
N ARG A 825 -1.49 27.57 -22.55
CA ARG A 825 -1.20 28.41 -23.70
C ARG A 825 -0.88 27.51 -24.89
N GLY A 826 -1.76 27.51 -25.88
CA GLY A 826 -1.59 26.87 -27.18
C GLY A 826 -1.33 27.90 -28.28
N ILE A 827 -0.51 27.53 -29.26
CA ILE A 827 -0.26 28.25 -30.50
C ILE A 827 -0.33 27.25 -31.66
N ASP A 828 -1.28 27.43 -32.56
CA ASP A 828 -1.43 26.68 -33.80
C ASP A 828 -1.07 27.59 -34.98
N ARG A 829 -0.03 27.24 -35.72
CA ARG A 829 0.41 27.95 -36.93
C ARG A 829 0.16 27.07 -38.14
N ARG A 830 -0.62 27.57 -39.09
CA ARG A 830 -0.93 26.87 -40.34
C ARG A 830 -0.48 27.70 -41.51
N TYR A 831 0.13 27.04 -42.48
CA TYR A 831 0.34 27.55 -43.81
C TYR A 831 -0.39 26.62 -44.78
N SER A 832 -1.19 27.18 -45.67
CA SER A 832 -1.85 26.42 -46.72
C SER A 832 -1.80 27.15 -48.05
N ASN A 833 -1.69 26.37 -49.11
CA ASN A 833 -1.78 26.81 -50.48
C ASN A 833 -2.71 25.85 -51.22
N ALA A 834 -3.72 26.39 -51.87
CA ALA A 834 -4.75 25.64 -52.58
C ALA A 834 -4.98 26.22 -53.97
N VAL A 835 -5.17 25.35 -54.95
CA VAL A 835 -5.68 25.71 -56.28
C VAL A 835 -6.89 24.83 -56.58
N SER A 836 -8.01 25.43 -56.96
CA SER A 836 -9.27 24.75 -57.24
C SER A 836 -9.86 25.20 -58.58
N ALA A 837 -10.31 24.23 -59.37
CA ALA A 837 -10.98 24.38 -60.67
C ALA A 837 -12.43 23.85 -60.62
N ASP A 838 -12.96 23.59 -59.42
CA ASP A 838 -14.29 23.01 -59.23
C ASP A 838 -15.44 23.91 -59.68
N LEU A 839 -15.19 25.22 -59.74
CA LEU A 839 -16.16 26.24 -60.13
C LEU A 839 -16.01 26.63 -61.61
N PHE A 840 -15.54 25.71 -62.46
CA PHE A 840 -15.29 25.98 -63.88
C PHE A 840 -16.46 26.75 -64.53
N PRO A 841 -16.20 27.90 -65.18
CA PRO A 841 -14.91 28.38 -65.69
C PRO A 841 -14.02 29.15 -64.69
N LEU A 842 -14.34 29.18 -63.40
CA LEU A 842 -13.53 29.85 -62.37
C LEU A 842 -12.41 28.93 -61.84
N PHE A 843 -11.20 29.46 -61.79
CA PHE A 843 -10.03 28.88 -61.16
C PHE A 843 -9.62 29.73 -59.96
N VAL A 844 -9.61 29.16 -58.77
CA VAL A 844 -9.29 29.87 -57.52
C VAL A 844 -7.93 29.37 -57.03
N SER A 845 -6.97 30.26 -56.80
CA SER A 845 -5.73 29.96 -56.08
C SER A 845 -5.66 30.78 -54.81
N ALA A 846 -5.47 30.15 -53.65
CA ALA A 846 -5.37 30.83 -52.37
C ALA A 846 -4.12 30.39 -51.62
N GLU A 847 -3.40 31.37 -51.08
CA GLU A 847 -2.31 31.17 -50.15
C GLU A 847 -2.69 31.84 -48.82
N GLN A 848 -2.57 31.10 -47.71
CA GLN A 848 -3.05 31.54 -46.41
C GLN A 848 -2.07 31.13 -45.29
N TRP A 849 -1.84 32.08 -44.39
CA TRP A 849 -1.13 31.93 -43.13
C TRP A 849 -2.14 32.14 -42.00
N GLN A 850 -2.19 31.21 -41.05
CA GLN A 850 -3.02 31.32 -39.86
C GLN A 850 -2.15 31.12 -38.62
N ARG A 851 -2.41 31.91 -37.59
CA ARG A 851 -1.83 31.76 -36.26
C ARG A 851 -2.93 31.93 -35.23
N ASN A 852 -3.31 30.86 -34.57
CA ASN A 852 -4.28 30.88 -33.48
C ASN A 852 -3.54 30.66 -32.16
N ARG A 853 -3.64 31.62 -31.25
CA ARG A 853 -3.15 31.50 -29.87
C ARG A 853 -4.35 31.39 -28.94
N ASN A 854 -4.42 30.32 -28.17
CA ASN A 854 -5.40 30.17 -27.09
C ASN A 854 -4.65 30.21 -25.76
N GLU A 855 -5.13 31.00 -24.80
CA GLU A 855 -4.55 31.04 -23.46
C GLU A 855 -5.63 31.22 -22.40
N GLY A 856 -5.43 30.60 -21.24
CA GLY A 856 -6.40 30.71 -20.17
C GLY A 856 -5.94 30.10 -18.85
N LEU A 857 -6.76 30.36 -17.84
CA LEU A 857 -6.58 29.96 -16.45
C LEU A 857 -7.86 29.27 -15.97
N VAL A 858 -7.71 28.18 -15.22
CA VAL A 858 -8.75 27.50 -14.47
C VAL A 858 -8.38 27.57 -12.99
N ALA A 859 -9.33 27.90 -12.13
CA ALA A 859 -9.24 27.72 -10.69
C ALA A 859 -10.38 26.81 -10.25
N ALA A 860 -10.07 25.76 -9.49
CA ALA A 860 -11.02 24.75 -9.06
C ALA A 860 -10.91 24.50 -7.55
N LEU A 861 -12.06 24.29 -6.92
CA LEU A 861 -12.17 23.88 -5.52
C LEU A 861 -13.20 22.76 -5.42
N GLY A 862 -12.79 21.60 -4.92
CA GLY A 862 -13.63 20.42 -4.71
C GLY A 862 -13.52 19.90 -3.29
N HIS A 863 -14.62 19.38 -2.75
CA HIS A 863 -14.68 18.79 -1.42
C HIS A 863 -15.32 17.40 -1.49
N THR A 864 -14.62 16.41 -0.94
CA THR A 864 -15.07 15.01 -0.86
C THR A 864 -15.33 14.68 0.61
N LEU A 865 -16.57 14.30 0.92
CA LEU A 865 -17.04 13.95 2.27
C LEU A 865 -17.60 12.52 2.27
N GLY A 866 -17.17 11.67 3.20
CA GLY A 866 -17.66 10.31 3.37
C GLY A 866 -18.33 10.13 4.73
N PHE A 867 -19.45 9.41 4.72
CA PHE A 867 -20.28 9.07 5.86
C PHE A 867 -20.54 7.55 5.81
N GLY A 868 -19.59 6.76 6.31
CA GLY A 868 -19.65 5.30 6.16
C GLY A 868 -19.54 4.88 4.69
N ASP A 869 -20.56 4.18 4.20
CA ASP A 869 -20.72 3.67 2.83
C ASP A 869 -21.22 4.73 1.82
N PHE A 870 -21.51 5.95 2.28
CA PHE A 870 -21.98 7.07 1.47
C PHE A 870 -20.88 8.11 1.29
N THR A 871 -20.70 8.62 0.07
CA THR A 871 -19.73 9.69 -0.25
C THR A 871 -20.43 10.79 -1.04
N VAL A 872 -20.15 12.05 -0.70
CA VAL A 872 -20.60 13.25 -1.40
C VAL A 872 -19.39 13.99 -1.94
N ARG A 873 -19.41 14.36 -3.21
CA ARG A 873 -18.42 15.25 -3.84
C ARG A 873 -19.11 16.48 -4.37
N TYR A 874 -18.60 17.66 -4.09
CA TYR A 874 -19.13 18.89 -4.66
C TYR A 874 -18.02 19.91 -4.87
N GLY A 875 -18.22 20.85 -5.78
CA GLY A 875 -17.20 21.83 -6.08
C GLY A 875 -17.63 22.90 -7.06
N ILE A 876 -16.69 23.82 -7.27
CA ILE A 876 -16.78 24.93 -8.19
C ILE A 876 -15.50 25.04 -9.01
N GLU A 877 -15.64 25.33 -10.29
CA GLU A 877 -14.55 25.59 -11.21
C GLU A 877 -14.83 26.89 -11.95
N GLY A 878 -13.85 27.78 -12.03
CA GLY A 878 -13.92 29.02 -12.78
C GLY A 878 -12.82 29.05 -13.83
N GLN A 879 -13.15 29.47 -15.05
CA GLN A 879 -12.25 29.55 -16.18
C GLN A 879 -12.29 30.95 -16.78
N THR A 880 -11.14 31.46 -17.20
CA THR A 880 -11.07 32.68 -17.99
C THR A 880 -9.91 32.62 -18.97
N GLY A 881 -10.06 33.22 -20.14
CA GLY A 881 -9.02 33.22 -21.14
C GLY A 881 -9.35 34.03 -22.37
N ARG A 882 -8.52 33.87 -23.38
CA ARG A 882 -8.59 34.61 -24.64
C ARG A 882 -8.09 33.77 -25.79
N THR A 883 -8.78 33.86 -26.91
CA THR A 883 -8.37 33.29 -28.20
C THR A 883 -8.03 34.44 -29.14
N LEU A 884 -6.79 34.46 -29.62
CA LEU A 884 -6.23 35.43 -30.54
C LEU A 884 -5.91 34.73 -31.86
N GLY A 885 -6.66 35.04 -32.92
CA GLY A 885 -6.35 34.59 -34.26
C GLY A 885 -5.66 35.68 -35.07
N TRP A 886 -4.81 35.24 -35.98
CA TRP A 886 -4.31 36.07 -37.07
C TRP A 886 -4.32 35.24 -38.35
N THR A 887 -5.12 35.65 -39.31
CA THR A 887 -5.21 35.05 -40.62
C THR A 887 -4.76 36.07 -41.66
N SER A 888 -3.75 35.76 -42.46
CA SER A 888 -3.30 36.61 -43.56
C SER A 888 -3.09 35.80 -44.83
N GLY A 889 -3.41 36.34 -46.00
CA GLY A 889 -3.25 35.60 -47.24
C GLY A 889 -3.69 36.37 -48.48
N THR A 890 -3.57 35.70 -49.63
CA THR A 890 -4.10 36.20 -50.89
C THR A 890 -4.87 35.11 -51.59
N SER A 891 -6.10 35.40 -52.01
CA SER A 891 -6.89 34.56 -52.90
C SER A 891 -6.98 35.24 -54.27
N ARG A 892 -6.78 34.48 -55.35
CA ARG A 892 -6.89 34.94 -56.73
C ARG A 892 -7.90 34.07 -57.45
N THR A 893 -8.87 34.69 -58.09
CA THR A 893 -9.89 34.02 -58.89
C THR A 893 -9.70 34.41 -60.34
N TYR A 894 -9.44 33.44 -61.20
CA TYR A 894 -9.36 33.59 -62.64
C TYR A 894 -10.63 33.05 -63.28
N ASN A 895 -11.33 33.87 -64.07
CA ASN A 895 -12.49 33.44 -64.83
C ASN A 895 -12.10 33.13 -66.29
N ALA A 896 -12.03 31.86 -66.66
CA ALA A 896 -11.64 31.45 -68.00
C ALA A 896 -12.68 31.77 -69.09
N ALA A 897 -13.93 32.08 -68.73
CA ALA A 897 -14.94 32.50 -69.70
C ALA A 897 -14.87 33.99 -70.05
N THR A 898 -14.32 34.83 -69.16
CA THR A 898 -14.19 36.28 -69.39
C THR A 898 -12.74 36.77 -69.48
N GLY A 899 -11.77 35.93 -69.12
CA GLY A 899 -10.35 36.26 -69.02
C GLY A 899 -9.99 37.16 -67.82
N ALA A 900 -10.94 37.44 -66.92
CA ALA A 900 -10.75 38.36 -65.79
C ALA A 900 -10.00 37.69 -64.63
N PHE A 901 -9.17 38.47 -63.94
CA PHE A 901 -8.54 38.12 -62.66
C PHE A 901 -9.09 39.01 -61.56
N ASP A 902 -9.51 38.40 -60.45
CA ASP A 902 -9.86 39.09 -59.22
C ASP A 902 -8.91 38.63 -58.10
N SER A 903 -8.50 39.54 -57.22
CA SER A 903 -7.56 39.25 -56.15
C SER A 903 -8.02 39.86 -54.84
N ASN A 904 -8.18 39.01 -53.82
CA ASN A 904 -8.59 39.40 -52.48
C ASN A 904 -7.44 39.17 -51.50
N VAL A 905 -7.12 40.21 -50.73
CA VAL A 905 -6.19 40.09 -49.59
C VAL A 905 -7.01 39.77 -48.35
N ILE A 906 -6.58 38.74 -47.63
CA ILE A 906 -7.15 38.34 -46.34
C ILE A 906 -6.21 38.90 -45.26
N ASP A 907 -6.73 39.70 -44.32
CA ASP A 907 -6.06 40.04 -43.05
C ASP A 907 -7.15 40.16 -41.96
N GLU A 908 -7.34 39.08 -41.22
CA GLU A 908 -8.31 38.98 -40.14
C GLU A 908 -7.58 38.76 -38.81
N ARG A 909 -8.00 39.50 -37.77
CA ARG A 909 -7.41 39.42 -36.44
C ARG A 909 -8.51 39.18 -35.40
N PRO A 910 -9.19 38.02 -35.45
CA PRO A 910 -10.24 37.71 -34.50
C PRO A 910 -9.66 37.64 -33.09
N ASP A 911 -10.42 38.20 -32.17
CA ASP A 911 -10.06 38.29 -30.77
C ASP A 911 -11.32 38.05 -29.96
N SER A 912 -11.28 37.04 -29.09
CA SER A 912 -12.44 36.65 -28.29
C SER A 912 -11.96 36.26 -26.90
N THR A 913 -12.49 36.96 -25.91
CA THR A 913 -12.36 36.56 -24.51
C THR A 913 -13.45 35.56 -24.12
N PHE A 914 -13.15 34.70 -23.14
CA PHE A 914 -14.15 33.79 -22.58
C PHE A 914 -14.07 33.75 -21.06
N GLN A 915 -15.22 33.51 -20.45
CA GLN A 915 -15.40 33.21 -19.03
C GLN A 915 -16.32 32.00 -18.93
N ALA A 916 -15.96 31.03 -18.11
CA ALA A 916 -16.83 29.90 -17.84
C ALA A 916 -16.80 29.53 -16.35
N ALA A 917 -17.88 28.93 -15.87
CA ALA A 917 -17.94 28.37 -14.54
C ALA A 917 -18.67 27.03 -14.57
N ARG A 918 -18.24 26.09 -13.70
CA ARG A 918 -18.91 24.82 -13.46
C ARG A 918 -19.19 24.68 -11.97
N LEU A 919 -20.42 24.30 -11.64
CA LEU A 919 -20.83 23.86 -10.31
C LEU A 919 -21.19 22.39 -10.40
N PHE A 920 -20.68 21.56 -9.51
CA PHE A 920 -21.00 20.14 -9.51
C PHE A 920 -21.32 19.61 -8.12
N ALA A 921 -22.20 18.62 -8.08
CA ALA A 921 -22.48 17.81 -6.90
C ALA A 921 -22.67 16.34 -7.32
N ASP A 922 -22.21 15.41 -6.50
CA ASP A 922 -22.21 13.97 -6.71
C ASP A 922 -22.47 13.28 -5.39
N ALA A 923 -23.22 12.20 -5.43
CA ALA A 923 -23.40 11.25 -4.35
C ALA A 923 -23.08 9.85 -4.86
N PHE A 924 -22.29 9.11 -4.09
CA PHE A 924 -21.91 7.73 -4.35
C PHE A 924 -22.25 6.90 -3.11
N TRP A 925 -23.00 5.82 -3.28
CA TRP A 925 -23.41 4.94 -2.19
C TRP A 925 -23.04 3.50 -2.53
N ARG A 926 -22.25 2.86 -1.66
CA ARG A 926 -21.79 1.49 -1.83
C ARG A 926 -21.87 0.72 -0.50
N PRO A 927 -23.06 0.23 -0.13
CA PRO A 927 -23.29 -0.48 1.14
C PRO A 927 -22.65 -1.87 1.20
N SER A 928 -22.24 -2.41 0.06
CA SER A 928 -21.57 -3.71 -0.01
C SER A 928 -20.83 -3.87 -1.34
N ASP A 929 -20.01 -4.91 -1.42
CA ASP A 929 -19.36 -5.37 -2.64
C ASP A 929 -20.29 -5.87 -3.76
N ARG A 930 -21.61 -5.91 -3.51
CA ARG A 930 -22.61 -6.37 -4.46
C ARG A 930 -23.49 -5.26 -5.03
N PHE A 931 -23.37 -4.04 -4.53
CA PHE A 931 -24.26 -2.96 -4.95
C PHE A 931 -23.56 -1.61 -4.83
N GLU A 932 -23.66 -0.81 -5.89
CA GLU A 932 -23.29 0.60 -5.87
C GLU A 932 -24.29 1.44 -6.68
N ILE A 933 -24.45 2.70 -6.29
CA ILE A 933 -25.20 3.69 -7.05
C ILE A 933 -24.48 5.03 -6.97
N GLN A 934 -24.47 5.75 -8.08
CA GLN A 934 -23.91 7.08 -8.18
C GLN A 934 -24.93 8.01 -8.83
N ALA A 935 -25.09 9.21 -8.31
CA ALA A 935 -25.93 10.23 -8.91
C ALA A 935 -25.32 11.61 -8.70
N GLY A 936 -25.32 12.43 -9.74
CA GLY A 936 -24.75 13.77 -9.69
C GLY A 936 -25.37 14.70 -10.72
N VAL A 937 -25.06 15.97 -10.56
CA VAL A 937 -25.50 17.04 -11.46
C VAL A 937 -24.41 18.07 -11.59
N GLU A 938 -24.24 18.57 -12.80
CA GLU A 938 -23.32 19.64 -13.15
C GLU A 938 -24.11 20.78 -13.79
N GLY A 939 -23.78 22.01 -13.41
CA GLY A 939 -24.29 23.24 -14.01
C GLY A 939 -23.14 24.02 -14.62
N ASP A 940 -23.14 24.12 -15.95
CA ASP A 940 -22.12 24.82 -16.72
C ASP A 940 -22.67 26.17 -17.18
N PHE A 941 -21.85 27.21 -17.04
CA PHE A 941 -22.13 28.58 -17.45
C PHE A 941 -20.98 29.04 -18.34
N VAL A 942 -21.25 29.34 -19.60
CA VAL A 942 -20.22 29.72 -20.57
C VAL A 942 -20.60 31.05 -21.21
N ASP A 943 -19.70 32.02 -21.10
CA ASP A 943 -19.79 33.33 -21.75
C ASP A 943 -18.57 33.53 -22.65
N ILE A 944 -18.82 33.73 -23.93
CA ILE A 944 -17.78 33.91 -24.95
C ILE A 944 -18.10 35.21 -25.69
N GLU A 945 -17.13 36.10 -25.75
CA GLU A 945 -17.27 37.38 -26.44
C GLU A 945 -17.74 37.15 -27.88
N SER A 946 -18.76 37.91 -28.29
CA SER A 946 -19.47 37.79 -29.60
C SER A 946 -20.33 36.54 -29.81
N ARG A 947 -20.60 35.73 -28.76
CA ARG A 947 -21.58 34.64 -28.78
C ARG A 947 -22.63 34.81 -27.67
N PRO A 948 -23.85 34.24 -27.82
CA PRO A 948 -24.81 34.17 -26.72
C PRO A 948 -24.23 33.36 -25.56
N SER A 949 -24.54 33.75 -24.32
CA SER A 949 -24.19 32.92 -23.17
C SER A 949 -24.95 31.61 -23.19
N GLU A 950 -24.24 30.52 -22.89
CA GLU A 950 -24.79 29.18 -22.88
C GLU A 950 -24.73 28.61 -21.47
N ASN A 951 -25.90 28.27 -20.94
CA ASN A 951 -26.02 27.59 -19.65
C ASN A 951 -26.55 26.19 -19.89
N SER A 952 -25.93 25.18 -19.26
CA SER A 952 -26.36 23.80 -19.42
C SER A 952 -26.40 23.06 -18.09
N ILE A 953 -27.31 22.08 -18.00
CA ILE A 953 -27.39 21.16 -16.86
C ILE A 953 -27.10 19.76 -17.37
N ALA A 954 -26.14 19.11 -16.73
CA ALA A 954 -25.60 17.82 -17.05
C ALA A 954 -25.84 16.84 -15.88
N PRO A 955 -26.92 16.05 -15.91
CA PRO A 955 -27.12 15.00 -14.93
C PRO A 955 -26.23 13.80 -15.22
N ARG A 956 -25.84 13.09 -14.16
CA ARG A 956 -25.25 11.74 -14.21
C ARG A 956 -25.94 10.82 -13.21
N ILE A 957 -26.16 9.58 -13.62
CA ILE A 957 -26.69 8.53 -12.75
C ILE A 957 -26.13 7.19 -13.20
N GLY A 958 -25.80 6.32 -12.26
CA GLY A 958 -25.38 4.96 -12.56
C GLY A 958 -25.61 4.02 -11.41
N ILE A 959 -25.67 2.74 -11.72
CA ILE A 959 -25.95 1.65 -10.80
C ILE A 959 -25.08 0.46 -11.17
N GLY A 960 -24.52 -0.21 -10.16
CA GLY A 960 -23.76 -1.45 -10.28
C GLY A 960 -24.34 -2.51 -9.36
N VAL A 961 -24.49 -3.74 -9.85
CA VAL A 961 -25.03 -4.87 -9.09
C VAL A 961 -24.23 -6.13 -9.39
N SER A 962 -23.85 -6.87 -8.33
CA SER A 962 -23.27 -8.22 -8.42
C SER A 962 -24.34 -9.25 -8.10
N PRO A 963 -25.00 -9.86 -9.11
CA PRO A 963 -26.02 -10.88 -8.85
C PRO A 963 -25.40 -12.17 -8.30
N LEU A 964 -24.15 -12.46 -8.67
CA LEU A 964 -23.37 -13.63 -8.28
C LEU A 964 -21.91 -13.23 -8.10
N ASP A 965 -21.17 -13.96 -7.27
CA ASP A 965 -19.74 -13.71 -7.12
C ASP A 965 -19.00 -13.89 -8.47
N GLY A 966 -18.08 -12.97 -8.77
CA GLY A 966 -17.40 -12.92 -10.08
C GLY A 966 -18.20 -12.23 -11.20
N GLN A 967 -19.46 -11.85 -10.95
CA GLN A 967 -20.32 -11.21 -11.95
C GLN A 967 -20.64 -9.77 -11.55
N TRP A 968 -20.61 -8.82 -12.49
CA TRP A 968 -20.87 -7.41 -12.22
C TRP A 968 -21.61 -6.76 -13.39
N LEU A 969 -22.83 -6.29 -13.13
CA LEU A 969 -23.70 -5.61 -14.08
C LEU A 969 -23.73 -4.13 -13.76
N ARG A 970 -23.48 -3.28 -14.75
CA ARG A 970 -23.49 -1.83 -14.58
C ARG A 970 -24.30 -1.14 -15.64
N ALA A 971 -24.95 -0.06 -15.25
CA ALA A 971 -25.64 0.84 -16.15
C ALA A 971 -25.36 2.29 -15.72
N ALA A 972 -25.12 3.17 -16.68
CA ALA A 972 -24.98 4.60 -16.43
C ALA A 972 -25.63 5.42 -17.55
N TYR A 973 -26.17 6.57 -17.16
CA TYR A 973 -26.55 7.65 -18.04
C TYR A 973 -25.83 8.93 -17.60
N ARG A 974 -25.25 9.67 -18.53
CA ARG A 974 -24.65 10.98 -18.23
C ARG A 974 -24.69 11.90 -19.44
N ARG A 975 -24.65 13.19 -19.14
CA ARG A 975 -24.54 14.26 -20.12
C ARG A 975 -23.23 15.00 -19.90
N ASP A 976 -22.49 15.23 -20.95
CA ASP A 976 -21.19 15.92 -20.92
C ASP A 976 -21.21 17.11 -21.88
N GLY A 977 -20.77 18.27 -21.41
CA GLY A 977 -20.55 19.47 -22.22
C GLY A 977 -19.07 19.82 -22.31
N LEU A 978 -18.67 20.46 -23.41
CA LEU A 978 -17.29 20.95 -23.59
C LEU A 978 -17.14 22.38 -23.05
N LEU A 979 -16.32 22.55 -22.03
CA LEU A 979 -15.85 23.86 -21.57
C LEU A 979 -14.64 24.34 -22.41
N PRO A 980 -14.34 25.65 -22.45
CA PRO A 980 -13.19 26.17 -23.19
C PRO A 980 -11.84 25.57 -22.78
N LEU A 981 -11.67 25.22 -21.49
CA LEU A 981 -10.46 24.62 -20.94
C LEU A 981 -10.77 23.24 -20.31
N ASN A 982 -9.86 22.27 -20.52
CA ASN A 982 -10.12 20.84 -20.29
C ASN A 982 -9.70 20.29 -18.92
N PHE A 983 -9.43 21.13 -17.91
CA PHE A 983 -9.10 20.68 -16.55
C PHE A 983 -10.33 20.70 -15.66
N THR A 984 -10.60 19.60 -14.94
CA THR A 984 -11.76 19.48 -14.03
C THR A 984 -11.45 18.61 -12.81
N LEU A 985 -11.99 18.99 -11.65
CA LEU A 985 -12.10 18.18 -10.43
C LEU A 985 -13.46 17.46 -10.37
N SER A 986 -14.39 17.75 -11.28
CA SER A 986 -15.64 17.01 -11.38
C SER A 986 -15.39 15.54 -11.76
N PRO A 987 -16.15 14.58 -11.20
CA PRO A 987 -16.03 13.18 -11.58
C PRO A 987 -16.26 12.95 -13.08
N VAL A 988 -15.27 12.36 -13.74
CA VAL A 988 -15.29 12.03 -15.18
C VAL A 988 -15.70 10.59 -15.46
N THR A 989 -16.15 9.84 -14.46
CA THR A 989 -16.68 8.47 -14.56
C THR A 989 -17.99 8.34 -13.78
N THR A 990 -18.82 7.36 -14.15
CA THR A 990 -20.04 7.01 -13.43
C THR A 990 -20.08 5.50 -13.18
N VAL A 991 -20.00 5.04 -11.93
CA VAL A 991 -19.90 3.61 -11.55
C VAL A 991 -18.80 2.84 -12.32
N GLY A 992 -17.64 3.48 -12.52
CA GLY A 992 -16.51 2.96 -13.31
C GLY A 992 -16.75 2.86 -14.83
N LEU A 993 -17.93 3.30 -15.31
CA LEU A 993 -18.22 3.41 -16.74
C LEU A 993 -17.77 4.78 -17.24
N VAL A 994 -17.02 4.75 -18.34
CA VAL A 994 -16.46 5.95 -18.94
C VAL A 994 -16.94 6.06 -20.38
N PRO A 995 -17.55 7.19 -20.77
CA PRO A 995 -18.00 7.42 -22.14
C PRO A 995 -16.85 7.32 -23.13
N ASN A 996 -17.14 6.91 -24.37
CA ASN A 996 -16.17 7.10 -25.45
C ASN A 996 -15.95 8.60 -25.68
N ASN A 997 -14.70 8.99 -25.90
CA ASN A 997 -14.37 10.38 -26.24
C ASN A 997 -14.80 10.68 -27.68
N LEU A 998 -15.53 11.78 -27.87
CA LEU A 998 -16.03 12.23 -29.18
C LEU A 998 -15.49 13.64 -29.47
N PRO A 999 -15.02 13.92 -30.69
CA PRO A 999 -14.55 15.25 -31.05
C PRO A 999 -15.75 16.18 -31.25
N ILE A 1000 -16.06 16.98 -30.23
CA ILE A 1000 -17.15 17.95 -30.24
C ILE A 1000 -16.60 19.37 -30.30
N SER A 1001 -17.31 20.24 -31.01
CA SER A 1001 -17.05 21.68 -31.07
C SER A 1001 -17.44 22.37 -29.77
N LEU A 1002 -16.92 23.58 -29.54
CA LEU A 1002 -17.25 24.39 -28.35
C LEU A 1002 -18.75 24.72 -28.31
N GLY A 1003 -19.41 24.43 -27.19
CA GLY A 1003 -20.89 24.46 -27.05
C GLY A 1003 -21.58 23.14 -27.41
N GLY A 1004 -20.82 22.18 -27.94
CA GLY A 1004 -21.26 20.81 -28.20
C GLY A 1004 -21.54 20.03 -26.92
N ARG A 1005 -22.31 18.94 -27.07
CA ARG A 1005 -22.76 18.13 -25.93
C ARG A 1005 -22.95 16.67 -26.33
N THR A 1006 -22.66 15.76 -25.41
CA THR A 1006 -22.88 14.33 -25.56
C THR A 1006 -23.81 13.81 -24.47
N ASP A 1007 -24.82 13.03 -24.85
CA ASP A 1007 -25.69 12.26 -23.97
C ASP A 1007 -25.31 10.78 -24.10
N THR A 1008 -24.73 10.19 -23.06
CA THR A 1008 -24.22 8.81 -23.07
C THR A 1008 -25.06 7.90 -22.19
N MET A 1009 -25.52 6.77 -22.73
CA MET A 1009 -26.03 5.62 -21.98
C MET A 1009 -25.06 4.45 -22.16
N ALA A 1010 -24.54 3.91 -21.06
CA ALA A 1010 -23.59 2.80 -21.06
C ALA A 1010 -24.11 1.63 -20.22
N LEU A 1011 -23.97 0.42 -20.73
CA LEU A 1011 -24.27 -0.84 -20.05
C LEU A 1011 -23.05 -1.74 -20.12
N ARG A 1012 -22.71 -2.41 -19.02
CA ARG A 1012 -21.59 -3.34 -18.99
C ARG A 1012 -21.90 -4.57 -18.15
N TRP A 1013 -21.44 -5.73 -18.60
CA TRP A 1013 -21.46 -6.98 -17.85
C TRP A 1013 -20.07 -7.59 -17.83
N ASP A 1014 -19.48 -7.69 -16.64
CA ASP A 1014 -18.23 -8.40 -16.38
C ASP A 1014 -18.52 -9.76 -15.73
N ALA A 1015 -17.81 -10.80 -16.17
CA ALA A 1015 -18.08 -12.17 -15.78
C ALA A 1015 -16.78 -12.99 -15.65
N GLU A 1016 -16.39 -13.32 -14.43
CA GLU A 1016 -15.37 -14.33 -14.13
C GLU A 1016 -16.03 -15.71 -14.06
N TRP A 1017 -15.74 -16.57 -15.04
CA TRP A 1017 -16.33 -17.92 -15.15
C TRP A 1017 -15.52 -18.98 -14.42
N SER A 1018 -14.20 -18.77 -14.37
CA SER A 1018 -13.25 -19.62 -13.66
C SER A 1018 -12.01 -18.80 -13.31
N PRO A 1019 -11.08 -19.31 -12.48
CA PRO A 1019 -9.81 -18.65 -12.23
C PRO A 1019 -8.97 -18.36 -13.48
N HIS A 1020 -9.31 -18.95 -14.64
CA HIS A 1020 -8.56 -18.83 -15.91
C HIS A 1020 -9.34 -18.12 -17.03
N VAL A 1021 -10.65 -17.86 -16.87
CA VAL A 1021 -11.49 -17.36 -17.95
C VAL A 1021 -12.39 -16.23 -17.45
N PHE A 1022 -12.30 -15.09 -18.13
CA PHE A 1022 -13.09 -13.89 -17.87
C PHE A 1022 -13.68 -13.34 -19.18
N THR A 1023 -14.88 -12.78 -19.12
CA THR A 1023 -15.49 -12.10 -20.25
C THR A 1023 -16.12 -10.77 -19.83
N ALA A 1024 -16.12 -9.80 -20.73
CA ALA A 1024 -16.82 -8.54 -20.57
C ALA A 1024 -17.68 -8.24 -21.80
N VAL A 1025 -18.89 -7.71 -21.60
CA VAL A 1025 -19.75 -7.20 -22.67
C VAL A 1025 -20.10 -5.76 -22.35
N GLU A 1026 -19.85 -4.84 -23.28
CA GLU A 1026 -20.09 -3.41 -23.10
C GLU A 1026 -20.90 -2.85 -24.27
N TYR A 1027 -21.98 -2.15 -23.95
CA TYR A 1027 -22.82 -1.41 -24.89
C TYR A 1027 -22.80 0.07 -24.51
N GLN A 1028 -22.53 0.95 -25.48
CA GLN A 1028 -22.64 2.39 -25.30
C GLN A 1028 -23.48 2.99 -26.41
N ARG A 1029 -24.40 3.88 -26.04
CA ARG A 1029 -25.16 4.74 -26.94
C ARG A 1029 -24.83 6.19 -26.63
N GLN A 1030 -24.47 6.95 -27.65
CA GLN A 1030 -24.11 8.36 -27.53
C GLN A 1030 -24.89 9.21 -28.53
N ASP A 1031 -25.72 10.10 -28.02
CA ASP A 1031 -26.41 11.14 -28.78
C ASP A 1031 -25.59 12.43 -28.68
N VAL A 1032 -25.06 12.91 -29.81
CA VAL A 1032 -24.07 14.01 -29.85
C VAL A 1032 -24.61 15.24 -30.58
N ARG A 1033 -24.25 16.43 -30.08
CA ARG A 1033 -24.50 17.73 -30.73
C ARG A 1033 -23.20 18.47 -31.00
N GLY A 1034 -23.06 19.02 -32.19
CA GLY A 1034 -21.89 19.76 -32.63
C GLY A 1034 -20.66 18.88 -32.78
N LEU A 1035 -20.81 17.67 -33.32
CA LEU A 1035 -19.72 16.75 -33.62
C LEU A 1035 -18.86 17.35 -34.75
N ASP A 1036 -17.55 17.42 -34.56
CA ASP A 1036 -16.60 17.98 -35.54
C ASP A 1036 -15.46 16.99 -35.76
N ILE A 1037 -15.60 16.17 -36.81
CA ILE A 1037 -14.70 15.02 -37.02
C ILE A 1037 -13.51 15.46 -37.86
N PRO A 1038 -12.29 15.49 -37.32
CA PRO A 1038 -11.12 15.83 -38.12
C PRO A 1038 -10.86 14.75 -39.18
N VAL A 1039 -10.61 15.16 -40.41
CA VAL A 1039 -10.11 14.24 -41.43
C VAL A 1039 -8.61 14.05 -41.17
N VAL A 1040 -8.21 12.81 -40.89
CA VAL A 1040 -6.87 12.48 -40.41
C VAL A 1040 -5.78 13.02 -41.35
N ASN A 1041 -4.80 13.73 -40.78
CA ASN A 1041 -3.68 14.36 -41.49
C ASN A 1041 -4.08 15.42 -42.53
N THR A 1042 -5.21 16.10 -42.38
CA THR A 1042 -5.60 17.24 -43.25
C THR A 1042 -6.00 18.45 -42.41
N PHE A 1043 -6.28 19.59 -43.06
CA PHE A 1043 -6.89 20.75 -42.40
C PHE A 1043 -8.42 20.73 -42.40
N ASP A 1044 -9.02 19.71 -43.02
CA ASP A 1044 -10.46 19.59 -43.17
C ASP A 1044 -11.07 18.86 -41.97
N SER A 1045 -12.28 19.25 -41.61
CA SER A 1045 -13.11 18.54 -40.66
C SER A 1045 -14.54 18.39 -41.19
N ILE A 1046 -15.25 17.38 -40.68
CA ILE A 1046 -16.64 17.09 -41.03
C ILE A 1046 -17.50 17.51 -39.83
N ALA A 1047 -18.15 18.65 -39.97
CA ALA A 1047 -19.09 19.15 -38.97
C ALA A 1047 -20.47 18.50 -39.13
N ILE A 1048 -20.98 17.94 -38.03
CA ILE A 1048 -22.29 17.30 -37.92
C ILE A 1048 -23.03 17.91 -36.73
N GLU A 1049 -24.15 18.60 -37.00
CA GLU A 1049 -24.90 19.31 -35.96
C GLU A 1049 -25.49 18.34 -34.93
N LYS A 1050 -26.08 17.23 -35.36
CA LYS A 1050 -26.58 16.17 -34.48
C LYS A 1050 -26.23 14.79 -35.04
N GLY A 1051 -25.67 13.94 -34.21
CA GLY A 1051 -25.30 12.57 -34.56
C GLY A 1051 -25.74 11.59 -33.49
N HIS A 1052 -25.80 10.33 -33.88
CA HIS A 1052 -26.11 9.21 -33.00
C HIS A 1052 -25.10 8.09 -33.25
N ILE A 1053 -24.56 7.50 -32.20
CA ILE A 1053 -23.57 6.41 -32.27
C ILE A 1053 -23.96 5.34 -31.24
N GLU A 1054 -24.03 4.08 -31.67
CA GLU A 1054 -24.18 2.92 -30.80
C GLU A 1054 -23.03 1.95 -31.01
N ARG A 1055 -22.44 1.45 -29.94
CA ARG A 1055 -21.33 0.51 -29.94
C ARG A 1055 -21.64 -0.65 -29.03
N LEU A 1056 -21.46 -1.88 -29.53
CA LEU A 1056 -21.50 -3.11 -28.74
C LEU A 1056 -20.18 -3.84 -28.90
N SER A 1057 -19.58 -4.25 -27.78
CA SER A 1057 -18.34 -5.02 -27.77
C SER A 1057 -18.42 -6.16 -26.77
N ALA A 1058 -17.76 -7.27 -27.10
CA ALA A 1058 -17.59 -8.42 -26.23
C ALA A 1058 -16.12 -8.82 -26.22
N THR A 1059 -15.54 -8.98 -25.03
CA THR A 1059 -14.15 -9.35 -24.81
C THR A 1059 -14.08 -10.63 -24.00
N ALA A 1060 -13.14 -11.51 -24.35
CA ALA A 1060 -12.71 -12.64 -23.54
C ALA A 1060 -11.23 -12.47 -23.16
N ASN A 1061 -10.91 -12.77 -21.91
CA ASN A 1061 -9.56 -12.84 -21.37
C ASN A 1061 -9.35 -14.25 -20.81
N VAL A 1062 -8.24 -14.88 -21.19
CA VAL A 1062 -7.89 -16.24 -20.79
C VAL A 1062 -6.46 -16.26 -20.27
N TRP A 1063 -6.30 -16.67 -19.03
CA TRP A 1063 -4.99 -16.97 -18.44
C TRP A 1063 -4.70 -18.45 -18.65
N LEU A 1064 -3.68 -18.78 -19.45
CA LEU A 1064 -3.35 -20.16 -19.80
C LEU A 1064 -2.32 -20.79 -18.85
N GLY A 1065 -1.77 -20.01 -17.92
CA GLY A 1065 -0.61 -20.41 -17.12
C GLY A 1065 0.70 -20.39 -17.92
N HIS A 1066 1.80 -20.70 -17.25
CA HIS A 1066 3.16 -20.70 -17.81
C HIS A 1066 3.53 -19.37 -18.48
N GLY A 1067 3.07 -18.25 -17.91
CA GLY A 1067 3.34 -16.91 -18.41
C GLY A 1067 2.51 -16.49 -19.64
N PHE A 1068 1.50 -17.26 -20.04
CA PHE A 1068 0.66 -16.95 -21.20
C PHE A 1068 -0.68 -16.30 -20.82
N GLY A 1069 -0.98 -15.17 -21.46
CA GLY A 1069 -2.29 -14.53 -21.48
C GLY A 1069 -2.81 -14.38 -22.90
N VAL A 1070 -4.10 -14.67 -23.10
CA VAL A 1070 -4.79 -14.52 -24.39
C VAL A 1070 -5.98 -13.60 -24.22
N PHE A 1071 -6.18 -12.69 -25.16
CA PHE A 1071 -7.36 -11.86 -25.20
C PHE A 1071 -7.98 -11.84 -26.60
N GLY A 1072 -9.29 -11.61 -26.65
CA GLY A 1072 -10.03 -11.42 -27.88
C GLY A 1072 -11.24 -10.53 -27.66
N THR A 1073 -11.35 -9.47 -28.46
CA THR A 1073 -12.46 -8.53 -28.49
C THR A 1073 -13.11 -8.57 -29.86
N VAL A 1074 -14.42 -8.62 -29.90
CA VAL A 1074 -15.22 -8.42 -31.12
C VAL A 1074 -16.27 -7.35 -30.85
N GLY A 1075 -16.63 -6.57 -31.86
CA GLY A 1075 -17.66 -5.58 -31.69
C GLY A 1075 -18.24 -5.07 -32.99
N THR A 1076 -19.32 -4.33 -32.82
CA THR A 1076 -20.06 -3.67 -33.88
C THR A 1076 -20.41 -2.26 -33.45
N LEU A 1077 -20.53 -1.38 -34.42
CA LEU A 1077 -20.92 0.00 -34.21
C LEU A 1077 -21.90 0.41 -35.31
N SER A 1078 -22.95 1.13 -34.94
CA SER A 1078 -23.87 1.78 -35.88
C SER A 1078 -23.92 3.27 -35.59
N SER A 1079 -24.12 4.07 -36.62
CA SER A 1079 -24.16 5.51 -36.48
C SER A 1079 -25.03 6.15 -37.54
N ASP A 1080 -25.68 7.26 -37.21
CA ASP A 1080 -26.42 8.03 -38.19
C ASP A 1080 -26.46 9.53 -37.85
N VAL A 1081 -26.49 10.35 -38.89
CA VAL A 1081 -26.68 11.80 -38.80
C VAL A 1081 -28.16 12.10 -38.53
N ARG A 1082 -28.44 12.93 -37.52
CA ARG A 1082 -29.79 13.20 -37.00
C ARG A 1082 -30.34 14.58 -37.36
N SER A 1083 -29.59 15.43 -38.07
CA SER A 1083 -30.06 16.70 -38.60
C SER A 1083 -29.28 17.17 -39.83
N GLY A 1084 -29.80 18.20 -40.52
CA GLY A 1084 -29.18 18.77 -41.71
C GLY A 1084 -29.49 18.01 -43.00
N ASP A 1085 -28.80 18.41 -44.09
CA ASP A 1085 -29.04 17.91 -45.45
C ASP A 1085 -28.61 16.45 -45.68
N THR A 1086 -27.83 15.89 -44.73
CA THR A 1086 -27.31 14.52 -44.77
C THR A 1086 -28.01 13.63 -43.73
N LEU A 1087 -29.23 14.00 -43.31
CA LEU A 1087 -30.04 13.22 -42.38
C LEU A 1087 -30.12 11.73 -42.79
N GLY A 1088 -29.79 10.84 -41.85
CA GLY A 1088 -29.78 9.39 -42.05
C GLY A 1088 -28.51 8.84 -42.72
N ALA A 1089 -27.56 9.68 -43.11
CA ALA A 1089 -26.24 9.22 -43.56
C ALA A 1089 -25.44 8.62 -42.39
N ASP A 1090 -24.61 7.63 -42.68
CA ASP A 1090 -23.65 7.10 -41.71
C ASP A 1090 -22.60 8.17 -41.35
N ILE A 1091 -22.17 8.19 -40.09
CA ILE A 1091 -21.09 9.05 -39.65
C ILE A 1091 -19.75 8.52 -40.22
N PRO A 1092 -18.95 9.35 -40.92
CA PRO A 1092 -17.71 8.89 -41.55
C PRO A 1092 -16.65 8.37 -40.56
N PHE A 1093 -15.76 7.52 -41.08
CA PHE A 1093 -14.60 6.90 -40.43
C PHE A 1093 -14.91 5.88 -39.32
N LEU A 1094 -16.17 5.70 -38.96
CA LEU A 1094 -16.61 4.69 -38.00
C LEU A 1094 -16.79 3.34 -38.71
N SER A 1095 -16.23 2.28 -38.10
CA SER A 1095 -16.31 0.92 -38.65
C SER A 1095 -17.53 0.19 -38.11
N GLY A 1096 -18.33 -0.38 -39.00
CA GLY A 1096 -19.50 -1.16 -38.62
C GLY A 1096 -19.16 -2.40 -37.77
N ARG A 1097 -17.96 -2.96 -37.96
CA ARG A 1097 -17.47 -4.15 -37.27
C ARG A 1097 -15.98 -4.02 -36.95
N PHE A 1098 -15.54 -4.56 -35.84
CA PHE A 1098 -14.13 -4.65 -35.51
C PHE A 1098 -13.84 -5.90 -34.69
N ALA A 1099 -12.62 -6.38 -34.77
CA ALA A 1099 -12.13 -7.44 -33.90
C ALA A 1099 -10.67 -7.17 -33.54
N ARG A 1100 -10.25 -7.60 -32.36
CA ARG A 1100 -8.85 -7.59 -31.95
C ARG A 1100 -8.58 -8.85 -31.15
N ALA A 1101 -7.54 -9.60 -31.48
CA ALA A 1101 -7.15 -10.77 -30.71
C ALA A 1101 -5.65 -10.80 -30.55
N GLY A 1102 -5.17 -11.24 -29.40
CA GLY A 1102 -3.74 -11.28 -29.12
C GLY A 1102 -3.35 -12.28 -28.05
N ILE A 1103 -2.04 -12.56 -28.03
CA ILE A 1103 -1.38 -13.41 -27.06
C ILE A 1103 -0.17 -12.67 -26.51
N THR A 1104 0.02 -12.78 -25.21
CA THR A 1104 1.18 -12.28 -24.48
C THR A 1104 1.86 -13.44 -23.78
N PHE A 1105 3.18 -13.46 -23.86
CA PHE A 1105 4.04 -14.38 -23.13
C PHE A 1105 5.03 -13.57 -22.30
N ALA A 1106 5.18 -13.90 -21.02
CA ALA A 1106 6.19 -13.34 -20.14
C ALA A 1106 6.97 -14.48 -19.47
N ASP A 1107 8.30 -14.39 -19.51
CA ASP A 1107 9.21 -15.39 -18.96
C ASP A 1107 10.08 -14.79 -17.83
N PRO A 1108 10.42 -15.55 -16.78
CA PRO A 1108 11.33 -15.10 -15.72
C PRO A 1108 12.74 -14.68 -16.19
N SER A 1109 13.17 -15.04 -17.40
CA SER A 1109 14.36 -14.47 -18.06
C SER A 1109 14.21 -13.00 -18.46
N ARG A 1110 13.06 -12.38 -18.12
CA ARG A 1110 12.67 -10.99 -18.42
C ARG A 1110 12.45 -10.72 -19.89
N LEU A 1111 12.08 -11.77 -20.61
CA LEU A 1111 11.58 -11.70 -21.97
C LEU A 1111 10.06 -11.56 -21.93
N LYS A 1112 9.54 -10.54 -22.63
CA LYS A 1112 8.11 -10.39 -22.86
C LYS A 1112 7.84 -10.28 -24.36
N ILE A 1113 6.87 -11.04 -24.84
CA ILE A 1113 6.45 -11.06 -26.25
C ILE A 1113 4.95 -10.81 -26.27
N ALA A 1114 4.49 -9.91 -27.13
CA ALA A 1114 3.06 -9.73 -27.39
C ALA A 1114 2.82 -9.68 -28.90
N VAL A 1115 1.81 -10.40 -29.35
CA VAL A 1115 1.34 -10.38 -30.74
C VAL A 1115 -0.15 -10.13 -30.73
N ALA A 1116 -0.63 -9.19 -31.54
CA ALA A 1116 -2.04 -8.88 -31.68
C ALA A 1116 -2.39 -8.68 -33.15
N ALA A 1117 -3.56 -9.17 -33.56
CA ALA A 1117 -4.16 -8.87 -34.85
C ALA A 1117 -5.41 -8.00 -34.62
N THR A 1118 -5.57 -6.98 -35.45
CA THR A 1118 -6.71 -6.06 -35.42
C THR A 1118 -7.41 -6.09 -36.76
N PHE A 1119 -8.72 -6.29 -36.75
CA PHE A 1119 -9.61 -6.16 -37.91
C PHE A 1119 -10.44 -4.89 -37.77
N VAL A 1120 -10.50 -4.13 -38.85
CA VAL A 1120 -11.40 -3.01 -39.01
C VAL A 1120 -12.23 -3.28 -40.26
N GLY A 1121 -13.54 -3.39 -40.09
CA GLY A 1121 -14.50 -3.55 -41.18
C GLY A 1121 -14.57 -2.34 -42.11
N ASP A 1122 -15.49 -2.43 -43.07
CA ASP A 1122 -15.70 -1.35 -44.02
C ASP A 1122 -16.26 -0.10 -43.35
N ARG A 1123 -15.84 1.06 -43.85
CA ARG A 1123 -16.15 2.37 -43.29
C ARG A 1123 -16.67 3.30 -44.38
N LYS A 1124 -17.40 4.35 -44.00
CA LYS A 1124 -17.67 5.46 -44.91
C LYS A 1124 -16.54 6.48 -44.81
N GLY A 1125 -16.02 6.95 -45.93
CA GLY A 1125 -14.97 7.97 -45.99
C GLY A 1125 -15.49 9.40 -46.01
N ASN A 1126 -16.79 9.62 -46.27
CA ASN A 1126 -17.45 10.92 -46.25
C ASN A 1126 -18.97 10.77 -46.11
N LEU A 1127 -19.67 11.90 -45.95
CA LEU A 1127 -21.14 11.95 -45.84
C LEU A 1127 -21.88 11.55 -47.13
N ALA A 1128 -21.18 11.51 -48.28
CA ALA A 1128 -21.74 11.03 -49.55
C ALA A 1128 -21.71 9.50 -49.66
N GLY A 1129 -21.19 8.79 -48.65
CA GLY A 1129 -21.19 7.33 -48.59
C GLY A 1129 -20.04 6.66 -49.37
N LEU A 1130 -18.96 7.39 -49.71
CA LEU A 1130 -17.76 6.78 -50.28
C LEU A 1130 -17.28 5.65 -49.35
N LYS A 1131 -17.02 4.46 -49.90
CA LYS A 1131 -16.59 3.31 -49.12
C LYS A 1131 -15.06 3.31 -48.95
N LEU A 1132 -14.59 3.07 -47.73
CA LEU A 1132 -13.23 2.66 -47.42
C LEU A 1132 -13.26 1.16 -47.11
N ASP A 1133 -12.35 0.41 -47.74
CA ASP A 1133 -12.30 -1.04 -47.60
C ASP A 1133 -11.91 -1.48 -46.18
N ASP A 1134 -12.29 -2.71 -45.85
CA ASP A 1134 -11.91 -3.37 -44.62
C ASP A 1134 -10.44 -3.79 -44.66
N TYR A 1135 -9.82 -3.91 -43.50
CA TYR A 1135 -8.42 -4.29 -43.41
C TYR A 1135 -8.11 -5.02 -42.11
N TRP A 1136 -7.03 -5.79 -42.15
CA TRP A 1136 -6.42 -6.42 -40.97
C TRP A 1136 -5.02 -5.87 -40.78
N THR A 1137 -4.60 -5.62 -39.54
CA THR A 1137 -3.20 -5.41 -39.18
C THR A 1137 -2.77 -6.47 -38.20
N ALA A 1138 -1.47 -6.79 -38.21
CA ALA A 1138 -0.86 -7.61 -37.19
C ALA A 1138 0.33 -6.84 -36.61
N ASP A 1139 0.33 -6.69 -35.29
CA ASP A 1139 1.34 -5.97 -34.56
C ASP A 1139 2.04 -6.94 -33.60
N ALA A 1140 3.35 -6.80 -33.45
CA ALA A 1140 4.14 -7.63 -32.58
C ALA A 1140 5.15 -6.78 -31.81
N SER A 1141 5.39 -7.14 -30.56
CA SER A 1141 6.43 -6.54 -29.74
C SER A 1141 7.20 -7.60 -28.98
N ILE A 1142 8.50 -7.39 -28.84
CA ILE A 1142 9.41 -8.20 -28.06
C ILE A 1142 10.21 -7.24 -27.20
N THR A 1143 10.21 -7.44 -25.90
CA THR A 1143 11.07 -6.69 -24.98
C THR A 1143 11.90 -7.65 -24.14
N TRP A 1144 13.15 -7.27 -23.90
CA TRP A 1144 14.04 -8.00 -23.02
C TRP A 1144 14.78 -7.02 -22.11
N GLU A 1145 14.78 -7.32 -20.83
CA GLU A 1145 15.47 -6.55 -19.81
C GLU A 1145 16.64 -7.32 -19.24
N THR A 1146 17.78 -6.64 -19.11
CA THR A 1146 18.98 -7.21 -18.48
C THR A 1146 18.73 -7.64 -17.02
N PRO A 1147 19.42 -8.69 -16.51
CA PRO A 1147 19.28 -9.14 -15.12
C PRO A 1147 19.58 -8.07 -14.04
N ASP A 1148 20.42 -7.08 -14.33
CA ASP A 1148 20.70 -5.95 -13.43
C ASP A 1148 19.74 -4.75 -13.62
N ARG A 1149 18.87 -4.82 -14.64
CA ARG A 1149 17.85 -3.83 -15.04
C ARG A 1149 18.39 -2.50 -15.53
N ARG A 1150 19.65 -2.47 -15.96
CA ARG A 1150 20.26 -1.24 -16.49
C ARG A 1150 19.95 -1.00 -17.94
N LEU A 1151 19.65 -2.05 -18.70
CA LEU A 1151 19.30 -1.97 -20.11
C LEU A 1151 17.97 -2.68 -20.38
N LEU A 1152 17.09 -2.00 -21.12
CA LEU A 1152 15.88 -2.55 -21.72
C LEU A 1152 16.01 -2.44 -23.24
N LEU A 1153 15.84 -3.55 -23.93
CA LEU A 1153 15.84 -3.62 -25.39
C LEU A 1153 14.44 -3.98 -25.87
N GLY A 1154 13.98 -3.35 -26.94
CA GLY A 1154 12.69 -3.62 -27.53
C GLY A 1154 12.72 -3.66 -29.05
N LEU A 1155 11.90 -4.54 -29.62
CA LEU A 1155 11.59 -4.58 -31.04
C LEU A 1155 10.07 -4.52 -31.19
N THR A 1156 9.58 -3.56 -31.96
CA THR A 1156 8.16 -3.39 -32.25
C THR A 1156 7.95 -3.42 -33.76
N PHE A 1157 6.97 -4.19 -34.19
CA PHE A 1157 6.53 -4.34 -35.57
C PHE A 1157 5.08 -3.90 -35.66
N LEU A 1158 4.78 -2.93 -36.51
CA LEU A 1158 3.41 -2.50 -36.80
C LEU A 1158 3.08 -2.85 -38.24
N ASN A 1159 1.83 -3.28 -38.46
CA ASN A 1159 1.37 -3.73 -39.78
C ASN A 1159 2.35 -4.76 -40.40
N LEU A 1160 2.68 -5.80 -39.63
CA LEU A 1160 3.66 -6.84 -39.98
C LEU A 1160 3.34 -7.49 -41.34
N LEU A 1161 2.06 -7.63 -41.68
CA LEU A 1161 1.58 -8.21 -42.93
C LEU A 1161 1.62 -7.23 -44.12
N ASP A 1162 2.07 -5.99 -43.92
CA ASP A 1162 2.17 -4.93 -44.94
C ASP A 1162 0.86 -4.73 -45.72
N GLN A 1163 -0.24 -4.66 -44.97
CA GLN A 1163 -1.57 -4.47 -45.53
C GLN A 1163 -1.73 -3.03 -45.98
N ASP A 1164 -2.24 -2.85 -47.21
CA ASP A 1164 -2.58 -1.53 -47.75
C ASP A 1164 -4.03 -1.21 -47.38
N TYR A 1165 -4.24 -0.05 -46.76
CA TYR A 1165 -5.55 0.40 -46.30
C TYR A 1165 -5.61 1.93 -46.29
N GLU A 1166 -6.81 2.49 -46.33
CA GLU A 1166 -7.01 3.94 -46.30
C GLU A 1166 -7.53 4.40 -44.93
N LEU A 1167 -6.97 5.48 -44.39
CA LEU A 1167 -7.48 6.14 -43.17
C LEU A 1167 -8.64 7.08 -43.51
N ALA A 1168 -8.54 7.75 -44.65
CA ALA A 1168 -9.54 8.64 -45.25
C ALA A 1168 -9.39 8.58 -46.79
N PRO A 1169 -10.36 9.09 -47.57
CA PRO A 1169 -10.34 8.98 -49.03
C PRO A 1169 -9.03 9.48 -49.64
N GLY A 1170 -8.28 8.59 -50.30
CA GLY A 1170 -6.98 8.92 -50.91
C GLY A 1170 -5.84 9.15 -49.92
N ILE A 1171 -6.03 8.85 -48.63
CA ILE A 1171 -5.03 8.93 -47.56
C ILE A 1171 -4.74 7.52 -47.09
N ARG A 1172 -3.59 7.00 -47.47
CA ARG A 1172 -3.13 5.67 -47.07
C ARG A 1172 -2.77 5.61 -45.59
N GLY A 1173 -2.99 4.45 -44.99
CA GLY A 1173 -2.51 4.09 -43.66
C GLY A 1173 -1.00 3.94 -43.60
N THR A 1174 -0.50 3.64 -42.41
CA THR A 1174 0.92 3.37 -42.23
C THR A 1174 1.27 2.00 -42.83
N GLY A 1175 2.24 1.99 -43.74
CA GLY A 1175 2.88 0.75 -44.20
C GLY A 1175 3.64 0.05 -43.07
N ARG A 1176 4.29 -1.07 -43.40
CA ARG A 1176 5.09 -1.82 -42.41
C ARG A 1176 6.08 -0.90 -41.69
N THR A 1177 5.99 -0.90 -40.37
CA THR A 1177 6.84 -0.10 -39.50
C THR A 1177 7.61 -1.00 -38.55
N PHE A 1178 8.91 -0.76 -38.45
CA PHE A 1178 9.81 -1.45 -37.53
C PHE A 1178 10.45 -0.42 -36.60
N ALA A 1179 10.40 -0.66 -35.29
CA ALA A 1179 11.08 0.17 -34.31
C ALA A 1179 12.01 -0.71 -33.46
N ALA A 1180 13.27 -0.32 -33.37
CA ALA A 1180 14.20 -0.87 -32.40
C ALA A 1180 14.43 0.15 -31.29
N THR A 1181 14.12 -0.22 -30.06
CA THR A 1181 14.23 0.65 -28.87
C THR A 1181 15.34 0.15 -27.95
N MET A 1182 16.05 1.10 -27.34
CA MET A 1182 17.00 0.83 -26.27
C MET A 1182 16.81 1.89 -25.19
N LYS A 1183 16.68 1.46 -23.94
CA LYS A 1183 16.66 2.33 -22.77
C LYS A 1183 17.79 1.95 -21.82
N ALA A 1184 18.54 2.94 -21.38
CA ALA A 1184 19.63 2.81 -20.41
C ALA A 1184 19.26 3.54 -19.13
N ARG A 1185 19.42 2.87 -17.98
CA ARG A 1185 19.02 3.35 -16.65
C ARG A 1185 20.23 3.44 -15.72
N PHE A 1186 20.28 4.52 -14.94
CA PHE A 1186 21.39 4.88 -14.06
C PHE A 1186 20.93 5.12 -12.63
#